data_AF-A0A674NLJ5-F1
#
_entry.id   AF-A0A674NLJ5-F1
#
_cell.length_a   1.000
_cell.length_b   1.000
_cell.length_c   1.000
_cell.angle_alpha   90.00
_cell.angle_beta   90.00
_cell.angle_gamma   90.00
#
_symmetry.space_group_name_H-M   'P 1'
#
loop_
_entity.id
_entity.type
_entity.pdbx_description
1 polymer ?
#
loop_
_entity_poly.entity_id
_entity_poly.type
_entity_poly.pdbx_seq_one_letter_code
_entity_poly.pdbx_strand_id
1 'polypeptide(L)'
;MYSQGSESLIRQARDIEESELQKFYSRLIKVLKVKEHGHETVDSLQRLHLILSANKYSRQTDLSSYCTQLLRNLENRQSEGLSLTHTLPILNSVITHSPDCLTEDHVTFLSKKFVDWLRYASITQGGGASSGGFFTGPRSRQPPPITELDGTVSGDFFTVLCVGQGFTEDQWMNVYSFSMLRHWLLTYHSVSNGNSTVDTDDRSEVDGSVVSMVSATSSSSRLLPPKERLREKAFQYCQRLIEQCDRKAHKKTDTDLQKACLVEAVCVLDCVCSEDTSLVYRTFPYIKALFGRLSSDLSFARVLLPVAQFYLNHGEVAAVDCDVVWKLVFGRFPAELFNDNFLAHELLRFLRLNLDSLKFRVPQYTHFFPNLLKMLAWNSPALVDEFVDLMPSLVTAGTAVELLHTLLDLPCLSATLVLQLRAASLPIAEAGARGLVPLEAFRNPSFRGLFLFLLRTEAGDTIDRLSTLHELLAEAADWPRVVRCAQIVPVMLHVFFNAVIKVADEQLLAHLILVILERSSLLLNIPSYSKEIHRVFSCHLLNLCKLHPSLVVDQSHELLEFAGTTTNVYNKEEIYTHVVWVLGEYLSVSCDSRCSVNLITSCFEALEAVLFEITSSTPPSGGSCPAPRVITTLMSAMAKLASRSHDLIPRVSLFLSKLRTVTRGGSVAWCADEEDLVSIVTRGEELWSLLKTPGVAQSVLTPPSYITEPRWHRDTNMAMPLRFLPKTSIVFCFAN
;
A
#
# COMPACT_ATOMS: atom_id res chain seq x y z
N MET A 1 -0.22 24.73 6.46
CA MET A 1 0.28 25.54 5.31
C MET A 1 1.34 26.47 5.84
N TYR A 2 2.52 26.51 5.22
CA TYR A 2 3.60 27.41 5.60
C TYR A 2 3.26 28.85 5.18
N SER A 3 3.84 29.86 5.85
CA SER A 3 3.67 31.26 5.43
C SER A 3 4.37 31.51 4.08
N GLN A 4 3.92 32.51 3.29
CA GLN A 4 4.59 32.88 2.03
C GLN A 4 6.09 33.18 2.20
N GLY A 5 6.49 33.74 3.35
CA GLY A 5 7.90 33.99 3.66
C GLY A 5 8.69 32.68 3.87
N SER A 6 8.08 31.70 4.55
CA SER A 6 8.67 30.37 4.76
C SER A 6 8.80 29.59 3.43
N GLU A 7 7.83 29.74 2.53
CA GLU A 7 7.84 29.10 1.21
C GLU A 7 8.95 29.66 0.30
N SER A 8 9.17 30.98 0.35
CA SER A 8 10.28 31.65 -0.33
C SER A 8 11.65 31.15 0.13
N LEU A 9 11.85 31.00 1.45
CA LEU A 9 13.11 30.50 2.03
C LEU A 9 13.38 29.04 1.66
N ILE A 10 12.35 28.18 1.67
CA ILE A 10 12.47 26.77 1.26
C ILE A 10 12.82 26.67 -0.23
N ARG A 11 12.22 27.51 -1.08
CA ARG A 11 12.53 27.56 -2.51
C ARG A 11 13.98 28.00 -2.75
N GLN A 12 14.43 29.07 -2.09
CA GLN A 12 15.83 29.51 -2.17
C GLN A 12 16.83 28.44 -1.69
N ALA A 13 16.46 27.67 -0.66
CA ALA A 13 17.29 26.57 -0.16
C ALA A 13 17.39 25.39 -1.14
N ARG A 14 16.35 25.13 -1.94
CA ARG A 14 16.34 24.11 -3.00
C ARG A 14 17.10 24.55 -4.26
N ASP A 15 17.00 25.82 -4.60
CA ASP A 15 17.53 26.38 -5.86
C ASP A 15 18.99 26.85 -5.74
N ILE A 16 19.64 26.69 -4.58
CA ILE A 16 21.04 27.12 -4.38
C ILE A 16 21.99 26.36 -5.31
N GLU A 17 22.92 27.06 -5.98
CA GLU A 17 23.93 26.41 -6.83
C GLU A 17 25.00 25.69 -6.00
N GLU A 18 25.57 24.61 -6.55
CA GLU A 18 26.62 23.83 -5.86
C GLU A 18 27.89 24.65 -5.60
N SER A 19 28.27 25.53 -6.54
CA SER A 19 29.44 26.41 -6.40
C SER A 19 29.29 27.42 -5.26
N GLU A 20 28.07 27.93 -5.05
CA GLU A 20 27.73 28.84 -3.95
C GLU A 20 27.67 28.11 -2.61
N LEU A 21 27.14 26.89 -2.62
CA LEU A 21 27.08 26.03 -1.45
C LEU A 21 28.48 25.67 -0.94
N GLN A 22 29.43 25.35 -1.83
CA GLN A 22 30.84 25.09 -1.47
C GLN A 22 31.54 26.33 -0.90
N LYS A 23 31.29 27.51 -1.47
CA LYS A 23 31.79 28.79 -0.93
C LYS A 23 31.19 29.09 0.45
N PHE A 24 29.92 28.76 0.65
CA PHE A 24 29.24 28.91 1.93
C PHE A 24 29.85 27.97 3.00
N TYR A 25 30.03 26.68 2.66
CA TYR A 25 30.69 25.71 3.54
C TYR A 25 32.09 26.13 3.97
N SER A 26 32.93 26.52 3.01
CA SER A 26 34.31 26.93 3.29
C SER A 26 34.39 28.20 4.17
N ARG A 27 33.45 29.14 4.02
CA ARG A 27 33.32 30.30 4.93
C ARG A 27 32.89 29.86 6.31
N LEU A 28 31.91 28.98 6.40
CA LEU A 28 31.34 28.52 7.66
C LEU A 28 32.36 27.70 8.48
N ILE A 29 33.17 26.85 7.83
CA ILE A 29 34.29 26.14 8.48
C ILE A 29 35.33 27.13 9.05
N LYS A 30 35.61 28.23 8.34
CA LYS A 30 36.54 29.27 8.83
C LYS A 30 35.97 29.97 10.07
N VAL A 31 34.68 30.27 10.08
CA VAL A 31 33.98 30.90 11.22
C VAL A 31 33.96 29.95 12.43
N LEU A 32 33.67 28.66 12.24
CA LEU A 32 33.64 27.66 13.31
C LEU A 32 35.01 27.31 13.92
N LYS A 33 36.12 27.76 13.30
CA LYS A 33 37.47 27.64 13.85
C LYS A 33 37.84 28.76 14.81
N VAL A 34 37.05 29.85 14.86
CA VAL A 34 37.27 30.98 15.77
C VAL A 34 36.71 30.62 17.16
N LYS A 35 37.35 31.06 18.24
CA LYS A 35 36.94 30.72 19.63
C LYS A 35 35.72 31.49 20.12
N GLU A 36 35.48 32.69 19.59
CA GLU A 36 34.32 33.53 19.91
C GLU A 36 33.35 33.52 18.73
N HIS A 37 32.09 33.25 19.01
CA HIS A 37 31.07 33.13 17.99
C HIS A 37 29.95 34.12 18.26
N GLY A 38 29.68 34.99 17.29
CA GLY A 38 28.55 35.91 17.33
C GLY A 38 27.26 35.31 16.77
N HIS A 39 26.18 36.09 16.83
CA HIS A 39 24.85 35.75 16.29
C HIS A 39 24.89 35.29 14.82
N GLU A 40 25.80 35.86 14.03
CA GLU A 40 26.01 35.50 12.61
C GLU A 40 26.43 34.03 12.41
N THR A 41 27.12 33.43 13.39
CA THR A 41 27.48 32.01 13.33
C THR A 41 26.23 31.14 13.48
N VAL A 42 25.35 31.50 14.42
CA VAL A 42 24.10 30.78 14.68
C VAL A 42 23.16 30.88 13.47
N ASP A 43 23.03 32.06 12.86
CA ASP A 43 22.21 32.26 11.66
C ASP A 43 22.75 31.45 10.47
N SER A 44 24.08 31.42 10.29
CA SER A 44 24.73 30.61 9.25
C SER A 44 24.51 29.12 9.46
N LEU A 45 24.56 28.66 10.71
CA LEU A 45 24.30 27.29 11.14
C LEU A 45 22.83 26.87 10.91
N GLN A 46 21.87 27.73 11.24
CA GLN A 46 20.44 27.49 10.97
C GLN A 46 20.13 27.49 9.47
N ARG A 47 20.76 28.39 8.70
CA ARG A 47 20.63 28.41 7.24
C ARG A 47 21.17 27.12 6.63
N LEU A 48 22.27 26.59 7.14
CA LEU A 48 22.78 25.30 6.68
C LEU A 48 21.81 24.16 6.99
N HIS A 49 21.27 24.10 8.20
CA HIS A 49 20.26 23.10 8.57
C HIS A 49 19.05 23.12 7.62
N LEU A 50 18.59 24.32 7.26
CA LEU A 50 17.49 24.50 6.30
C LEU A 50 17.88 23.99 4.90
N ILE A 51 19.08 24.31 4.40
CA ILE A 51 19.57 23.86 3.10
C ILE A 51 19.68 22.34 3.03
N LEU A 52 20.26 21.71 4.05
CA LEU A 52 20.36 20.26 4.13
C LEU A 52 18.97 19.63 4.18
N SER A 53 18.10 20.10 5.06
CA SER A 53 16.74 19.55 5.23
C SER A 53 15.84 19.74 4.00
N ALA A 54 16.06 20.78 3.19
CA ALA A 54 15.28 21.06 1.99
C ALA A 54 15.69 20.21 0.78
N ASN A 55 16.92 19.67 0.76
CA ASN A 55 17.51 18.92 -0.34
C ASN A 55 17.60 17.43 0.00
N LYS A 56 16.50 16.70 -0.19
CA LYS A 56 16.37 15.26 0.16
C LYS A 56 17.26 14.28 -0.62
N TYR A 57 18.00 14.73 -1.64
CA TYR A 57 18.89 13.90 -2.45
C TYR A 57 20.30 14.46 -2.48
N SER A 58 21.23 13.62 -2.00
CA SER A 58 22.70 13.69 -2.05
C SER A 58 23.26 14.64 -3.12
N ARG A 59 23.67 15.84 -2.70
CA ARG A 59 24.86 16.46 -3.30
C ARG A 59 26.05 15.85 -2.57
N GLN A 60 26.97 15.21 -3.31
CA GLN A 60 28.22 14.62 -2.80
C GLN A 60 29.17 15.72 -2.33
N THR A 61 28.78 16.49 -1.31
CA THR A 61 29.65 17.43 -0.65
C THR A 61 30.29 16.71 0.53
N ASP A 62 31.62 16.58 0.54
CA ASP A 62 32.36 16.00 1.65
C ASP A 62 32.20 16.87 2.91
N LEU A 63 31.30 16.43 3.82
CA LEU A 63 31.01 17.09 5.09
C LEU A 63 31.90 16.60 6.24
N SER A 64 32.92 15.77 5.98
CA SER A 64 33.76 15.14 7.01
C SER A 64 34.51 16.19 7.86
N SER A 65 35.12 17.16 7.19
CA SER A 65 35.86 18.27 7.84
C SER A 65 34.93 19.15 8.69
N TYR A 66 33.69 19.32 8.23
CA TYR A 66 32.66 20.07 8.93
C TYR A 66 32.15 19.32 10.16
N CYS A 67 31.84 18.04 10.02
CA CYS A 67 31.45 17.15 11.12
C CYS A 67 32.52 17.12 12.21
N THR A 68 33.79 16.98 11.82
CA THR A 68 34.93 16.98 12.76
C THR A 68 35.04 18.29 13.53
N GLN A 69 34.83 19.44 12.87
CA GLN A 69 34.87 20.74 13.53
C GLN A 69 33.70 20.95 14.51
N LEU A 70 32.49 20.50 14.15
CA LEU A 70 31.33 20.53 15.06
C LEU A 70 31.57 19.67 16.31
N LEU A 71 32.16 18.48 16.13
CA LEU A 71 32.49 17.57 17.23
C LEU A 71 33.54 18.15 18.17
N ARG A 72 34.59 18.79 17.63
CA ARG A 72 35.58 19.52 18.44
C ARG A 72 34.96 20.66 19.24
N ASN A 73 33.97 21.35 18.68
CA ASN A 73 33.26 22.41 19.40
C ASN A 73 32.38 21.85 20.54
N LEU A 74 31.88 20.62 20.44
CA LEU A 74 31.19 19.91 21.55
C LEU A 74 32.16 19.41 22.64
N GLU A 75 33.45 19.26 22.32
CA GLU A 75 34.49 18.83 23.25
C GLU A 75 34.99 19.98 24.13
N ASN A 76 35.17 21.17 23.55
CA ASN A 76 35.66 22.36 24.24
C ASN A 76 34.58 22.94 25.18
N ARG A 77 34.63 22.60 26.47
CA ARG A 77 33.87 23.30 27.51
C ARG A 77 34.32 24.77 27.58
N GLN A 78 33.35 25.68 27.59
CA GLN A 78 33.48 27.13 27.86
C GLN A 78 34.04 28.00 26.72
N SER A 79 33.12 28.54 25.93
CA SER A 79 33.21 29.88 25.34
C SER A 79 31.80 30.47 25.43
N GLU A 80 31.64 31.62 26.09
CA GLU A 80 30.36 32.29 26.40
C GLU A 80 29.57 32.78 25.15
N GLY A 81 29.75 32.19 23.96
CA GLY A 81 29.18 32.69 22.71
C GLY A 81 28.32 31.70 21.89
N LEU A 82 28.64 30.40 21.85
CA LEU A 82 27.77 29.41 21.18
C LEU A 82 26.95 28.67 22.22
N SER A 83 25.64 28.85 22.18
CA SER A 83 24.71 27.94 22.83
C SER A 83 24.84 26.56 22.17
N LEU A 84 25.32 25.54 22.90
CA LEU A 84 25.47 24.15 22.42
C LEU A 84 24.15 23.58 21.86
N THR A 85 23.02 24.22 22.21
CA THR A 85 21.65 23.92 21.77
C THR A 85 21.47 23.86 20.26
N HIS A 86 22.27 24.60 19.48
CA HIS A 86 22.14 24.60 18.01
C HIS A 86 23.07 23.60 17.30
N THR A 87 24.10 23.10 17.98
CA THR A 87 25.13 22.25 17.36
C THR A 87 24.63 20.83 17.11
N LEU A 88 23.88 20.25 18.05
CA LEU A 88 23.42 18.85 17.96
C LEU A 88 22.41 18.61 16.84
N PRO A 89 21.36 19.45 16.65
CA PRO A 89 20.42 19.29 15.53
C PRO A 89 21.09 19.39 14.15
N ILE A 90 22.15 20.20 14.04
CA ILE A 90 22.92 20.36 12.81
C ILE A 90 23.78 19.14 12.56
N LEU A 91 24.45 18.66 13.60
CA LEU A 91 25.18 17.40 13.56
C LEU A 91 24.25 16.25 13.14
N ASN A 92 23.02 16.19 13.66
CA ASN A 92 22.01 15.21 13.22
C ASN A 92 21.77 15.29 11.72
N SER A 93 21.55 16.51 11.20
CA SER A 93 21.29 16.74 9.79
C SER A 93 22.48 16.31 8.93
N VAL A 94 23.72 16.59 9.37
CA VAL A 94 24.94 16.14 8.69
C VAL A 94 25.01 14.62 8.66
N ILE A 95 24.78 13.96 9.79
CA ILE A 95 24.80 12.50 9.92
C ILE A 95 23.72 11.85 9.05
N THR A 96 22.53 12.45 8.96
CA THR A 96 21.43 11.96 8.12
C THR A 96 21.80 11.95 6.62
N HIS A 97 22.58 12.94 6.14
CA HIS A 97 22.94 13.07 4.74
C HIS A 97 24.30 12.43 4.38
N SER A 98 25.20 12.29 5.35
CA SER A 98 26.56 11.79 5.15
C SER A 98 27.02 10.98 6.37
N PRO A 99 26.46 9.77 6.58
CA PRO A 99 26.81 8.93 7.74
C PRO A 99 28.28 8.49 7.70
N ASP A 100 28.87 8.34 6.52
CA ASP A 100 30.28 7.94 6.30
C ASP A 100 31.30 8.96 6.84
N CYS A 101 30.87 10.16 7.21
CA CYS A 101 31.72 11.18 7.83
C CYS A 101 32.14 10.84 9.27
N LEU A 102 31.51 9.85 9.90
CA LEU A 102 31.78 9.47 11.29
C LEU A 102 32.90 8.43 11.37
N THR A 103 33.92 8.72 12.18
CA THR A 103 34.95 7.74 12.58
C THR A 103 34.52 7.01 13.85
N GLU A 104 35.16 5.88 14.16
CA GLU A 104 34.88 5.14 15.40
C GLU A 104 35.15 5.97 16.66
N ASP A 105 36.17 6.83 16.63
CA ASP A 105 36.47 7.77 17.72
C ASP A 105 35.34 8.79 17.91
N HIS A 106 34.82 9.33 16.81
CA HIS A 106 33.67 10.25 16.84
C HIS A 106 32.42 9.57 17.43
N VAL A 107 32.16 8.31 17.06
CA VAL A 107 31.05 7.52 17.61
C VAL A 107 31.24 7.28 19.10
N THR A 108 32.44 6.93 19.52
CA THR A 108 32.77 6.68 20.93
C THR A 108 32.62 7.95 21.77
N PHE A 109 33.09 9.09 21.25
CA PHE A 109 32.96 10.39 21.91
C PHE A 109 31.50 10.81 22.08
N LEU A 110 30.70 10.78 21.01
CA LEU A 110 29.28 11.16 21.08
C LEU A 110 28.48 10.22 21.97
N SER A 111 28.77 8.92 21.95
CA SER A 111 28.10 7.95 22.82
C SER A 111 28.33 8.28 24.31
N LYS A 112 29.56 8.70 24.68
CA LYS A 112 29.85 9.18 26.04
C LYS A 112 29.05 10.45 26.37
N LYS A 113 28.99 11.42 25.45
CA LYS A 113 28.23 12.66 25.65
C LYS A 113 26.74 12.41 25.80
N PHE A 114 26.15 11.55 24.98
CA PHE A 114 24.74 11.16 25.11
C PHE A 114 24.46 10.49 26.46
N VAL A 115 25.33 9.58 26.91
CA VAL A 115 25.22 9.00 28.25
C VAL A 115 25.21 10.08 29.33
N ASP A 116 26.11 11.05 29.22
CA ASP A 116 26.24 12.11 30.21
C ASP A 116 24.99 13.01 30.23
N TRP A 117 24.51 13.42 29.06
CA TRP A 117 23.33 14.27 28.94
C TRP A 117 22.03 13.56 29.34
N LEU A 118 21.85 12.28 28.95
CA LEU A 118 20.65 11.52 29.29
C LEU A 118 20.55 11.21 30.79
N ARG A 119 21.67 10.93 31.48
CA ARG A 119 21.65 10.47 32.88
C ARG A 119 21.97 11.54 33.91
N TYR A 120 22.80 12.53 33.59
CA TYR A 120 23.37 13.46 34.57
C TYR A 120 22.98 14.93 34.34
N ALA A 121 21.98 15.20 33.50
CA ALA A 121 21.38 16.52 33.41
C ALA A 121 20.77 16.95 34.76
N SER A 122 20.92 18.23 35.07
CA SER A 122 20.54 18.85 36.34
C SER A 122 19.03 18.77 36.59
N ILE A 123 18.67 18.62 37.87
CA ILE A 123 17.28 18.52 38.35
C ILE A 123 16.78 19.82 39.01
N THR A 124 17.52 20.92 38.83
CA THR A 124 17.19 22.26 39.32
C THR A 124 16.90 23.18 38.14
N GLN A 125 15.92 24.06 38.27
CA GLN A 125 15.57 24.99 37.20
C GLN A 125 16.73 25.95 36.90
N GLY A 126 16.88 26.32 35.62
CA GLY A 126 17.79 27.40 35.23
C GLY A 126 17.36 28.70 35.89
N GLY A 127 18.33 29.47 36.40
CA GLY A 127 18.05 30.72 37.13
C GLY A 127 17.23 31.68 36.27
N GLY A 128 15.97 31.92 36.65
CA GLY A 128 15.16 32.98 36.06
C GLY A 128 15.74 34.34 36.44
N ALA A 129 15.87 35.23 35.45
CA ALA A 129 16.07 36.65 35.69
C ALA A 129 15.07 37.11 36.76
N SER A 130 15.57 37.62 37.87
CA SER A 130 14.76 38.13 38.97
C SER A 130 13.73 39.12 38.41
N SER A 131 12.45 38.76 38.45
CA SER A 131 11.39 39.76 38.29
C SER A 131 11.58 40.77 39.42
N GLY A 132 11.97 42.00 39.07
CA GLY A 132 12.38 43.05 40.00
C GLY A 132 11.32 43.33 41.07
N GLY A 133 11.53 42.78 42.26
CA GLY A 133 10.86 43.17 43.49
C GLY A 133 11.82 44.03 44.31
N PHE A 134 11.47 45.29 44.53
CA PHE A 134 12.32 46.33 45.12
C PHE A 134 12.69 46.12 46.62
N PHE A 135 12.29 45.00 47.25
CA PHE A 135 12.56 44.72 48.67
C PHE A 135 12.73 43.22 48.96
N THR A 136 13.88 42.61 48.62
CA THR A 136 14.36 41.38 49.29
C THR A 136 15.88 41.35 49.34
N GLY A 137 16.46 41.27 50.54
CA GLY A 137 17.90 41.16 50.77
C GLY A 137 18.52 39.83 50.26
N PRO A 138 19.86 39.70 50.29
CA PRO A 138 20.59 38.63 49.63
C PRO A 138 20.52 37.35 50.47
N ARG A 139 19.44 36.59 50.31
CA ARG A 139 19.48 35.14 50.53
C ARG A 139 19.40 34.51 49.16
N SER A 140 20.49 33.88 48.73
CA SER A 140 20.53 33.04 47.53
C SER A 140 19.45 31.95 47.66
N ARG A 141 18.24 32.21 47.18
CA ARG A 141 17.20 31.19 47.07
C ARG A 141 17.76 30.14 46.12
N GLN A 142 17.95 28.92 46.60
CA GLN A 142 18.33 27.81 45.74
C GLN A 142 17.32 27.73 44.58
N PRO A 143 17.78 27.49 43.33
CA PRO A 143 16.88 27.39 42.21
C PRO A 143 15.82 26.33 42.50
N PRO A 144 14.53 26.59 42.21
CA PRO A 144 13.48 25.63 42.48
C PRO A 144 13.77 24.31 41.74
N PRO A 145 13.37 23.16 42.30
CA PRO A 145 13.51 21.89 41.61
C PRO A 145 12.63 21.86 40.36
N ILE A 146 12.99 21.03 39.39
CA ILE A 146 12.19 20.81 38.19
C ILE A 146 11.05 19.87 38.57
N THR A 147 9.87 20.12 38.02
CA THR A 147 8.69 19.28 38.26
C THR A 147 8.43 18.35 37.08
N GLU A 148 7.56 17.37 37.23
CA GLU A 148 7.02 16.58 36.13
C GLU A 148 5.71 17.20 35.61
N LEU A 149 5.13 16.62 34.55
CA LEU A 149 3.88 17.11 33.94
C LEU A 149 2.68 17.14 34.89
N ASP A 150 2.70 16.36 35.96
CA ASP A 150 1.68 16.34 37.01
C ASP A 150 1.92 17.37 38.14
N GLY A 151 3.07 18.05 38.12
CA GLY A 151 3.48 19.03 39.13
C GLY A 151 4.28 18.45 40.30
N THR A 152 4.52 17.14 40.34
CA THR A 152 5.41 16.53 41.35
C THR A 152 6.87 16.88 41.09
N VAL A 153 7.73 16.84 42.11
CA VAL A 153 9.17 17.08 41.95
C VAL A 153 9.84 15.89 41.26
N SER A 154 10.69 16.14 40.25
CA SER A 154 11.46 15.09 39.57
C SER A 154 12.54 14.51 40.49
N GLY A 155 12.55 13.19 40.67
CA GLY A 155 13.30 12.54 41.75
C GLY A 155 14.57 11.76 41.37
N ASP A 156 14.68 11.20 40.15
CA ASP A 156 15.83 10.34 39.76
C ASP A 156 16.81 11.07 38.83
N PHE A 157 16.35 11.53 37.68
CA PHE A 157 17.12 12.35 36.73
C PHE A 157 16.19 13.12 35.80
N PHE A 158 16.71 14.15 35.13
CA PHE A 158 15.94 14.98 34.19
C PHE A 158 15.56 14.22 32.91
N THR A 159 14.33 14.44 32.45
CA THR A 159 13.78 13.87 31.21
C THR A 159 13.07 14.94 30.37
N VAL A 160 12.76 14.61 29.12
CA VAL A 160 11.95 15.47 28.22
C VAL A 160 10.53 15.78 28.73
N LEU A 161 10.03 15.03 29.73
CA LEU A 161 8.72 15.26 30.35
C LEU A 161 8.81 16.07 31.65
N CYS A 162 9.99 16.63 31.96
CA CYS A 162 10.17 17.56 33.06
C CYS A 162 9.75 18.98 32.66
N VAL A 163 9.24 19.75 33.62
CA VAL A 163 8.69 21.11 33.47
C VAL A 163 9.44 22.06 34.38
N GLY A 164 9.93 23.16 33.82
CA GLY A 164 10.59 24.24 34.56
C GLY A 164 10.34 25.59 33.89
N GLN A 165 10.55 26.69 34.62
CA GLN A 165 10.40 28.04 34.06
C GLN A 165 11.51 28.41 33.06
N GLY A 166 12.66 27.75 33.18
CA GLY A 166 13.78 27.86 32.25
C GLY A 166 14.66 26.62 32.35
N PHE A 167 15.14 26.15 31.21
CA PHE A 167 16.06 25.02 31.13
C PHE A 167 17.51 25.48 31.07
N THR A 168 18.37 24.79 31.82
CA THR A 168 19.82 24.94 31.71
C THR A 168 20.32 24.32 30.40
N GLU A 169 21.56 24.62 30.02
CA GLU A 169 22.14 24.10 28.78
C GLU A 169 22.19 22.56 28.75
N ASP A 170 22.56 21.92 29.85
CA ASP A 170 22.58 20.45 29.97
C ASP A 170 21.18 19.82 29.89
N GLN A 171 20.13 20.51 30.36
CA GLN A 171 18.74 20.10 30.20
C GLN A 171 18.30 20.18 28.73
N TRP A 172 18.66 21.25 28.02
CA TRP A 172 18.44 21.32 26.57
C TRP A 172 19.19 20.21 25.83
N MET A 173 20.45 19.94 26.20
CA MET A 173 21.22 18.86 25.60
C MET A 173 20.59 17.49 25.87
N ASN A 174 19.98 17.25 27.03
CA ASN A 174 19.20 16.04 27.29
C ASN A 174 18.01 15.90 26.31
N VAL A 175 17.24 16.97 26.12
CA VAL A 175 16.11 16.98 25.18
C VAL A 175 16.57 16.67 23.75
N TYR A 176 17.62 17.35 23.28
CA TYR A 176 18.17 17.08 21.95
C TYR A 176 18.74 15.66 21.83
N SER A 177 19.43 15.17 22.87
CA SER A 177 19.97 13.82 22.90
C SER A 177 18.90 12.78 22.72
N PHE A 178 17.79 12.86 23.47
CA PHE A 178 16.67 11.94 23.32
C PHE A 178 16.05 12.03 21.92
N SER A 179 15.83 13.25 21.40
CA SER A 179 15.24 13.45 20.07
C SER A 179 16.06 12.87 18.91
N MET A 180 17.37 12.69 19.12
CA MET A 180 18.29 12.15 18.12
C MET A 180 18.70 10.70 18.41
N LEU A 181 18.35 10.17 19.58
CA LEU A 181 18.88 8.91 20.10
C LEU A 181 18.59 7.74 19.17
N ARG A 182 17.35 7.60 18.70
CA ARG A 182 16.97 6.54 17.75
C ARG A 182 17.77 6.63 16.45
N HIS A 183 17.85 7.83 15.85
CA HIS A 183 18.61 8.01 14.62
C HIS A 183 20.09 7.69 14.82
N TRP A 184 20.65 8.08 15.97
CA TRP A 184 22.03 7.76 16.32
C TRP A 184 22.26 6.25 16.45
N LEU A 185 21.40 5.53 17.19
CA LEU A 185 21.46 4.07 17.35
C LEU A 185 21.47 3.36 15.99
N LEU A 186 20.55 3.73 15.09
CA LEU A 186 20.46 3.16 13.75
C LEU A 186 21.68 3.46 12.87
N THR A 187 22.21 4.67 12.94
CA THR A 187 23.29 5.12 12.04
C THR A 187 24.66 4.55 12.40
N TYR A 188 25.00 4.33 13.68
CA TYR A 188 26.33 3.74 13.96
C TYR A 188 26.39 2.24 13.68
N HIS A 189 25.24 1.55 13.65
CA HIS A 189 25.19 0.12 13.32
C HIS A 189 25.65 -0.13 11.88
N SER A 190 25.29 0.72 10.92
CA SER A 190 25.72 0.60 9.53
C SER A 190 27.23 0.84 9.36
N VAL A 191 27.80 1.81 10.09
CA VAL A 191 29.24 2.12 10.08
C VAL A 191 30.07 0.97 10.68
N SER A 192 29.55 0.30 11.72
CA SER A 192 30.24 -0.84 12.34
C SER A 192 30.30 -2.08 11.44
N ASN A 193 29.27 -2.32 10.61
CA ASN A 193 29.25 -3.47 9.70
C ASN A 193 30.06 -3.24 8.42
N GLY A 194 30.21 -1.99 7.96
CA GLY A 194 30.99 -1.65 6.77
C GLY A 194 32.50 -1.91 6.87
N ASN A 195 33.05 -1.94 8.10
CA ASN A 195 34.47 -2.24 8.35
C ASN A 195 34.74 -3.72 8.65
N SER A 196 33.73 -4.59 8.63
CA SER A 196 33.87 -6.04 8.85
C SER A 196 33.92 -6.83 7.54
N THR A 197 34.81 -6.43 6.63
CA THR A 197 35.18 -7.30 5.50
C THR A 197 36.54 -7.93 5.76
N VAL A 198 36.54 -9.27 5.73
CA VAL A 198 37.66 -10.21 5.91
C VAL A 198 38.10 -10.42 7.36
N ASP A 199 37.39 -11.31 8.06
CA ASP A 199 38.00 -12.50 8.68
C ASP A 199 36.88 -13.50 9.03
N THR A 200 36.60 -14.38 8.07
CA THR A 200 35.95 -15.67 8.31
C THR A 200 36.95 -16.61 8.98
N ASP A 201 36.43 -17.46 9.87
CA ASP A 201 37.10 -18.54 10.63
C ASP A 201 37.88 -18.13 11.88
N ASP A 202 37.17 -18.00 13.00
CA ASP A 202 37.32 -18.95 14.12
C ASP A 202 36.26 -18.65 15.21
N ARG A 203 35.08 -19.27 15.10
CA ARG A 203 34.18 -19.42 16.26
C ARG A 203 34.35 -20.82 16.80
N SER A 204 35.38 -20.99 17.63
CA SER A 204 35.43 -22.12 18.55
C SER A 204 34.40 -21.91 19.66
N GLU A 205 33.50 -22.87 19.76
CA GLU A 205 32.57 -23.07 20.87
C GLU A 205 33.37 -23.20 22.17
N VAL A 206 33.24 -22.22 23.07
CA VAL A 206 33.59 -22.40 24.48
C VAL A 206 32.37 -22.05 25.32
N ASP A 207 31.61 -23.11 25.54
CA ASP A 207 31.11 -23.58 26.82
C ASP A 207 30.38 -22.60 27.75
N GLY A 208 29.21 -23.06 28.19
CA GLY A 208 28.28 -22.33 29.03
C GLY A 208 28.92 -21.83 30.33
N SER A 209 28.85 -20.52 30.54
CA SER A 209 28.94 -19.95 31.88
C SER A 209 27.74 -19.06 32.14
N VAL A 210 26.78 -19.65 32.83
CA VAL A 210 25.61 -19.00 33.43
C VAL A 210 26.10 -18.13 34.60
N VAL A 211 26.80 -17.03 34.32
CA VAL A 211 27.17 -16.03 35.34
C VAL A 211 27.23 -14.63 34.74
N SER A 212 26.07 -13.97 34.64
CA SER A 212 25.93 -12.52 34.95
C SER A 212 24.45 -12.10 34.94
N MET A 213 23.58 -12.88 35.59
CA MET A 213 22.23 -12.45 35.95
C MET A 213 22.24 -11.89 37.38
N VAL A 214 22.92 -10.77 37.63
CA VAL A 214 22.73 -9.99 38.85
C VAL A 214 22.98 -8.51 38.56
N SER A 215 21.92 -7.72 38.65
CA SER A 215 21.87 -6.27 38.93
C SER A 215 23.15 -5.45 38.66
N ALA A 216 23.20 -4.75 37.52
CA ALA A 216 24.07 -3.59 37.38
C ALA A 216 23.55 -2.45 38.29
N THR A 217 23.96 -2.46 39.56
CA THR A 217 24.00 -1.24 40.36
C THR A 217 24.83 -0.19 39.60
N SER A 218 24.49 1.09 39.75
CA SER A 218 24.98 2.26 38.99
C SER A 218 26.51 2.38 38.84
N SER A 219 27.28 1.64 39.64
CA SER A 219 28.73 1.52 39.61
C SER A 219 29.26 0.57 38.53
N SER A 220 28.60 -0.56 38.24
CA SER A 220 29.09 -1.57 37.28
C SER A 220 28.92 -1.15 35.82
N SER A 221 27.88 -0.36 35.50
CA SER A 221 27.65 0.15 34.14
C SER A 221 28.74 1.13 33.65
N ARG A 222 29.60 1.63 34.54
CA ARG A 222 30.70 2.53 34.16
C ARG A 222 31.85 1.81 33.46
N LEU A 223 31.93 0.48 33.61
CA LEU A 223 32.95 -0.39 33.03
C LEU A 223 32.62 -0.84 31.60
N LEU A 224 31.37 -0.65 31.17
CA LEU A 224 30.94 -1.01 29.83
C LEU A 224 31.58 -0.09 28.77
N PRO A 225 31.89 -0.63 27.58
CA PRO A 225 32.20 0.18 26.40
C PRO A 225 31.16 1.27 26.17
N PRO A 226 31.54 2.44 25.64
CA PRO A 226 30.62 3.58 25.50
C PRO A 226 29.32 3.29 24.74
N LYS A 227 29.36 2.40 23.74
CA LYS A 227 28.18 1.97 22.96
C LYS A 227 27.21 1.13 23.82
N GLU A 228 27.73 0.12 24.53
CA GLU A 228 26.95 -0.70 25.48
C GLU A 228 26.38 0.13 26.62
N ARG A 229 27.18 1.06 27.15
CA ARG A 229 26.74 1.98 28.20
C ARG A 229 25.63 2.90 27.70
N LEU A 230 25.69 3.37 26.45
CA LEU A 230 24.63 4.15 25.84
C LEU A 230 23.34 3.35 25.74
N ARG A 231 23.39 2.09 25.30
CA ARG A 231 22.21 1.20 25.26
C ARG A 231 21.56 1.02 26.63
N GLU A 232 22.35 0.72 27.67
CA GLU A 232 21.81 0.55 29.02
C GLU A 232 21.20 1.85 29.56
N LYS A 233 21.78 3.02 29.25
CA LYS A 233 21.23 4.31 29.68
C LYS A 233 20.04 4.78 28.84
N ALA A 234 20.01 4.45 27.56
CA ALA A 234 18.83 4.61 26.70
C ALA A 234 17.65 3.79 27.24
N PHE A 235 17.90 2.51 27.57
CA PHE A 235 16.91 1.64 28.21
C PHE A 235 16.34 2.27 29.49
N GLN A 236 17.20 2.68 30.42
CA GLN A 236 16.77 3.31 31.69
C GLN A 236 16.00 4.62 31.47
N TYR A 237 16.42 5.43 30.51
CA TYR A 237 15.76 6.69 30.16
C TYR A 237 14.35 6.44 29.60
N CYS A 238 14.22 5.52 28.63
CA CYS A 238 12.94 5.16 28.03
C CYS A 238 12.00 4.48 29.04
N GLN A 239 12.52 3.62 29.92
CA GLN A 239 11.73 3.06 31.03
C GLN A 239 11.15 4.18 31.90
N ARG A 240 11.98 5.16 32.29
CA ARG A 240 11.52 6.29 33.10
C ARG A 240 10.45 7.12 32.37
N LEU A 241 10.60 7.35 31.07
CA LEU A 241 9.59 8.06 30.28
C LEU A 241 8.24 7.33 30.26
N ILE A 242 8.26 6.00 30.11
CA ILE A 242 7.04 5.19 30.12
C ILE A 242 6.32 5.33 31.47
N GLU A 243 7.06 5.27 32.58
CA GLU A 243 6.53 5.49 33.93
C GLU A 243 5.96 6.91 34.13
N GLN A 244 6.63 7.94 33.61
CA GLN A 244 6.13 9.32 33.70
C GLN A 244 4.83 9.52 32.90
N CYS A 245 4.64 8.77 31.83
CA CYS A 245 3.41 8.74 31.05
C CYS A 245 2.25 7.97 31.72
N ASP A 246 2.45 7.40 32.91
CA ASP A 246 1.35 6.89 33.75
C ASP A 246 0.58 8.04 34.42
N ARG A 247 1.21 9.20 34.57
CA ARG A 247 0.65 10.34 35.28
C ARG A 247 -0.25 11.16 34.36
N LYS A 248 -1.39 11.58 34.90
CA LYS A 248 -2.35 12.41 34.16
C LYS A 248 -1.81 13.83 34.01
N ALA A 249 -1.58 14.24 32.76
CA ALA A 249 -1.17 15.60 32.46
C ALA A 249 -2.32 16.61 32.67
N HIS A 250 -1.98 17.85 33.03
CA HIS A 250 -2.95 18.93 33.28
C HIS A 250 -3.47 19.57 31.99
N LYS A 251 -2.65 19.63 30.92
CA LYS A 251 -3.00 20.25 29.64
C LYS A 251 -3.05 19.22 28.52
N LYS A 252 -3.91 19.46 27.54
CA LYS A 252 -4.02 18.62 26.33
C LYS A 252 -2.70 18.53 25.55
N THR A 253 -2.00 19.65 25.41
CA THR A 253 -0.68 19.71 24.75
C THR A 253 0.34 18.79 25.40
N ASP A 254 0.26 18.65 26.72
CA ASP A 254 1.17 17.84 27.51
C ASP A 254 0.82 16.34 27.36
N THR A 255 -0.47 16.01 27.22
CA THR A 255 -0.92 14.66 26.83
C THR A 255 -0.45 14.28 25.42
N ASP A 256 -0.53 15.20 24.46
CA ASP A 256 -0.02 14.96 23.10
C ASP A 256 1.51 14.77 23.10
N LEU A 257 2.23 15.53 23.94
CA LEU A 257 3.67 15.33 24.17
C LEU A 257 3.97 13.97 24.79
N GLN A 258 3.23 13.53 25.82
CA GLN A 258 3.38 12.19 26.41
C GLN A 258 3.24 11.10 25.36
N LYS A 259 2.23 11.20 24.47
CA LYS A 259 2.04 10.23 23.38
C LYS A 259 3.22 10.22 22.40
N ALA A 260 3.75 11.40 22.04
CA ALA A 260 4.93 11.49 21.19
C ALA A 260 6.18 10.89 21.85
N CYS A 261 6.40 11.16 23.14
CA CYS A 261 7.49 10.58 23.91
C CYS A 261 7.37 9.05 24.04
N LEU A 262 6.15 8.51 24.19
CA LEU A 262 5.92 7.06 24.20
C LEU A 262 6.26 6.43 22.84
N VAL A 263 5.83 7.02 21.72
CA VAL A 263 6.19 6.55 20.37
C VAL A 263 7.71 6.45 20.24
N GLU A 264 8.43 7.53 20.58
CA GLU A 264 9.87 7.58 20.45
C GLU A 264 10.57 6.62 21.42
N ALA A 265 10.13 6.56 22.68
CA ALA A 265 10.70 5.66 23.68
C ALA A 265 10.57 4.18 23.26
N VAL A 266 9.41 3.77 22.74
CA VAL A 266 9.22 2.39 22.26
C VAL A 266 10.10 2.11 21.03
N CYS A 267 10.24 3.07 20.10
CA CYS A 267 11.13 2.92 18.95
C CYS A 267 12.61 2.82 19.36
N VAL A 268 13.05 3.59 20.35
CA VAL A 268 14.41 3.50 20.91
C VAL A 268 14.63 2.14 21.56
N LEU A 269 13.68 1.67 22.37
CA LEU A 269 13.75 0.35 23.01
C LEU A 269 13.81 -0.80 21.99
N ASP A 270 13.05 -0.70 20.89
CA ASP A 270 13.12 -1.64 19.77
C ASP A 270 14.52 -1.69 19.13
N CYS A 271 15.13 -0.52 18.89
CA CYS A 271 16.49 -0.42 18.36
C CYS A 271 17.52 -1.03 19.33
N VAL A 272 17.42 -0.69 20.62
CA VAL A 272 18.31 -1.20 21.67
C VAL A 272 18.21 -2.73 21.78
N CYS A 273 17.01 -3.29 21.74
CA CYS A 273 16.80 -4.75 21.81
C CYS A 273 17.27 -5.47 20.53
N SER A 274 17.21 -4.81 19.38
CA SER A 274 17.73 -5.34 18.12
C SER A 274 19.25 -5.46 18.13
N GLU A 275 19.94 -4.54 18.80
CA GLU A 275 21.40 -4.59 18.98
C GLU A 275 21.85 -5.52 20.09
N ASP A 276 21.07 -5.62 21.17
CA ASP A 276 21.38 -6.45 22.33
C ASP A 276 20.15 -7.26 22.75
N THR A 277 20.10 -8.49 22.24
CA THR A 277 19.01 -9.44 22.50
C THR A 277 18.85 -9.77 23.99
N SER A 278 19.89 -9.59 24.82
CA SER A 278 19.80 -9.84 26.27
C SER A 278 18.86 -8.84 26.96
N LEU A 279 18.68 -7.64 26.39
CA LEU A 279 17.77 -6.62 26.90
C LEU A 279 16.30 -6.90 26.58
N VAL A 280 15.99 -7.83 25.66
CA VAL A 280 14.60 -8.20 25.32
C VAL A 280 13.85 -8.66 26.55
N TYR A 281 14.39 -9.61 27.33
CA TYR A 281 13.73 -10.15 28.52
C TYR A 281 13.49 -9.11 29.62
N ARG A 282 14.35 -8.08 29.69
CA ARG A 282 14.17 -6.95 30.62
C ARG A 282 13.13 -5.96 30.12
N THR A 283 13.08 -5.72 28.80
CA THR A 283 12.24 -4.69 28.18
C THR A 283 10.81 -5.16 27.95
N PHE A 284 10.63 -6.42 27.54
CA PHE A 284 9.33 -6.96 27.15
C PHE A 284 8.24 -6.84 28.24
N PRO A 285 8.51 -7.11 29.53
CA PRO A 285 7.50 -6.93 30.59
C PRO A 285 6.94 -5.51 30.65
N TYR A 286 7.77 -4.49 30.46
CA TYR A 286 7.34 -3.08 30.44
C TYR A 286 6.50 -2.76 29.21
N ILE A 287 6.91 -3.24 28.03
CA ILE A 287 6.14 -3.06 26.79
C ILE A 287 4.80 -3.80 26.86
N LYS A 288 4.76 -4.98 27.49
CA LYS A 288 3.52 -5.74 27.71
C LYS A 288 2.57 -5.03 28.68
N ALA A 289 3.10 -4.50 29.79
CA ALA A 289 2.30 -3.70 30.72
C ALA A 289 1.78 -2.42 30.05
N LEU A 290 2.61 -1.75 29.25
CA LEU A 290 2.22 -0.57 28.48
C LEU A 290 1.10 -0.91 27.48
N PHE A 291 1.23 -2.00 26.72
CA PHE A 291 0.19 -2.47 25.81
C PHE A 291 -1.14 -2.70 26.54
N GLY A 292 -1.12 -3.47 27.64
CA GLY A 292 -2.33 -3.79 28.40
C GLY A 292 -3.03 -2.56 29.00
N ARG A 293 -2.27 -1.50 29.31
CA ARG A 293 -2.81 -0.23 29.79
C ARG A 293 -3.42 0.62 28.69
N LEU A 294 -2.84 0.61 27.49
CA LEU A 294 -3.24 1.50 26.39
C LEU A 294 -4.25 0.87 25.41
N SER A 295 -4.31 -0.46 25.30
CA SER A 295 -5.05 -1.17 24.24
C SER A 295 -6.56 -0.91 24.22
N SER A 296 -7.15 -0.46 25.34
CA SER A 296 -8.58 -0.15 25.42
C SER A 296 -8.94 1.20 24.79
N ASP A 297 -8.04 2.19 24.85
CA ASP A 297 -8.27 3.56 24.38
C ASP A 297 -7.65 3.79 22.98
N LEU A 298 -8.52 3.92 21.99
CA LEU A 298 -8.14 4.15 20.60
C LEU A 298 -7.41 5.48 20.37
N SER A 299 -7.47 6.43 21.30
CA SER A 299 -6.68 7.66 21.24
C SER A 299 -5.17 7.40 21.27
N PHE A 300 -4.74 6.19 21.65
CA PHE A 300 -3.34 5.73 21.66
C PHE A 300 -2.96 4.88 20.44
N ALA A 301 -3.81 4.75 19.42
CA ALA A 301 -3.53 3.90 18.25
C ALA A 301 -2.13 4.15 17.62
N ARG A 302 -1.73 5.42 17.53
CA ARG A 302 -0.39 5.81 17.04
C ARG A 302 0.76 5.36 17.93
N VAL A 303 0.56 5.29 19.25
CA VAL A 303 1.56 4.75 20.20
C VAL A 303 1.64 3.23 20.09
N LEU A 304 0.49 2.60 19.85
CA LEU A 304 0.36 1.15 19.76
C LEU A 304 0.96 0.56 18.47
N LEU A 305 1.15 1.35 17.41
CA LEU A 305 1.86 0.90 16.20
C LEU A 305 3.35 0.59 16.45
N PRO A 306 4.16 1.47 17.05
CA PRO A 306 5.51 1.13 17.51
C PRO A 306 5.55 -0.04 18.50
N VAL A 307 4.54 -0.15 19.37
CA VAL A 307 4.42 -1.32 20.25
C VAL A 307 4.24 -2.58 19.42
N ALA A 308 3.37 -2.56 18.41
CA ALA A 308 3.20 -3.69 17.50
C ALA A 308 4.48 -4.03 16.73
N GLN A 309 5.26 -3.03 16.31
CA GLN A 309 6.60 -3.25 15.73
C GLN A 309 7.53 -3.99 16.70
N PHE A 310 7.56 -3.56 17.97
CA PHE A 310 8.37 -4.23 19.00
C PHE A 310 7.94 -5.69 19.20
N TYR A 311 6.63 -5.97 19.24
CA TYR A 311 6.12 -7.34 19.30
C TYR A 311 6.49 -8.16 18.06
N LEU A 312 6.44 -7.56 16.86
CA LEU A 312 6.82 -8.26 15.62
C LEU A 312 8.29 -8.67 15.62
N ASN A 313 9.17 -7.78 16.09
CA ASN A 313 10.61 -7.98 16.09
C ASN A 313 11.07 -8.94 17.20
N HIS A 314 10.50 -8.80 18.41
CA HIS A 314 11.04 -9.45 19.62
C HIS A 314 10.09 -10.45 20.29
N GLY A 315 8.84 -10.59 19.83
CA GLY A 315 7.82 -11.43 20.45
C GLY A 315 8.17 -12.91 20.50
N GLU A 316 8.79 -13.43 19.43
CA GLU A 316 9.27 -14.81 19.37
C GLU A 316 10.40 -15.07 20.38
N VAL A 317 11.39 -14.16 20.44
CA VAL A 317 12.50 -14.24 21.40
C VAL A 317 11.99 -14.23 22.84
N ALA A 318 10.97 -13.42 23.12
CA ALA A 318 10.36 -13.35 24.44
C ALA A 318 9.36 -14.50 24.73
N ALA A 319 9.09 -15.38 23.76
CA ALA A 319 8.06 -16.43 23.84
C ALA A 319 6.68 -15.90 24.29
N VAL A 320 6.27 -14.74 23.76
CA VAL A 320 4.98 -14.11 24.11
C VAL A 320 3.98 -14.25 22.98
N ASP A 321 2.76 -14.66 23.34
CA ASP A 321 1.61 -14.63 22.43
C ASP A 321 1.25 -13.18 22.06
N CYS A 322 1.25 -12.92 20.76
CA CYS A 322 1.04 -11.61 20.15
C CYS A 322 -0.36 -11.44 19.54
N ASP A 323 -1.23 -12.45 19.59
CA ASP A 323 -2.50 -12.45 18.83
C ASP A 323 -3.42 -11.28 19.17
N VAL A 324 -3.45 -10.89 20.46
CA VAL A 324 -4.23 -9.73 20.92
C VAL A 324 -3.77 -8.41 20.30
N VAL A 325 -2.47 -8.30 19.96
CA VAL A 325 -1.90 -7.13 19.28
C VAL A 325 -2.39 -7.10 17.84
N TRP A 326 -2.37 -8.23 17.14
CA TRP A 326 -2.78 -8.29 15.73
C TRP A 326 -4.28 -8.07 15.54
N LYS A 327 -5.12 -8.61 16.45
CA LYS A 327 -6.55 -8.31 16.49
C LYS A 327 -6.84 -6.83 16.74
N LEU A 328 -6.00 -6.14 17.51
CA LEU A 328 -6.13 -4.70 17.72
C LEU A 328 -5.71 -3.91 16.47
N VAL A 329 -4.52 -4.20 15.93
CA VAL A 329 -3.88 -3.43 14.86
C VAL A 329 -4.54 -3.65 13.50
N PHE A 330 -4.89 -4.89 13.14
CA PHE A 330 -5.52 -5.22 11.86
C PHE A 330 -7.04 -5.34 11.97
N GLY A 331 -7.54 -5.66 13.17
CA GLY A 331 -8.97 -5.76 13.45
C GLY A 331 -9.58 -4.41 13.82
N ARG A 332 -9.30 -3.96 15.04
CA ARG A 332 -10.02 -2.82 15.65
C ARG A 332 -9.65 -1.46 15.05
N PHE A 333 -8.38 -1.19 14.79
CA PHE A 333 -7.97 0.11 14.25
C PHE A 333 -8.62 0.43 12.90
N PRO A 334 -8.54 -0.43 11.85
CA PRO A 334 -9.18 -0.12 10.58
C PRO A 334 -10.71 -0.17 10.68
N ALA A 335 -11.29 -0.94 11.61
CA ALA A 335 -12.74 -1.00 11.77
C ALA A 335 -13.34 0.28 12.37
N GLU A 336 -12.67 0.88 13.37
CA GLU A 336 -13.20 2.03 14.12
C GLU A 336 -12.57 3.37 13.72
N LEU A 337 -11.33 3.35 13.19
CA LEU A 337 -10.53 4.55 12.86
C LEU A 337 -10.21 4.66 11.37
N PHE A 338 -10.98 4.01 10.48
CA PHE A 338 -10.80 4.13 9.02
C PHE A 338 -10.82 5.57 8.50
N ASN A 339 -11.43 6.49 9.26
CA ASN A 339 -11.57 7.89 8.93
C ASN A 339 -10.40 8.78 9.41
N ASP A 340 -9.50 8.24 10.22
CA ASP A 340 -8.25 8.91 10.58
C ASP A 340 -7.23 8.71 9.46
N ASN A 341 -7.12 9.73 8.60
CA ASN A 341 -6.19 9.72 7.48
C ASN A 341 -4.75 9.53 7.93
N PHE A 342 -4.34 10.08 9.07
CA PHE A 342 -2.94 10.04 9.48
C PHE A 342 -2.58 8.63 9.97
N LEU A 343 -3.42 8.04 10.82
CA LEU A 343 -3.28 6.64 11.24
C LEU A 343 -3.29 5.72 10.02
N ALA A 344 -4.09 6.03 9.01
CA ALA A 344 -4.18 5.18 7.83
C ALA A 344 -2.86 5.06 7.06
N HIS A 345 -2.17 6.18 6.87
CA HIS A 345 -0.84 6.18 6.25
C HIS A 345 0.21 5.50 7.14
N GLU A 346 0.18 5.71 8.47
CA GLU A 346 1.12 5.07 9.39
C GLU A 346 0.94 3.53 9.40
N LEU A 347 -0.30 3.04 9.42
CA LEU A 347 -0.59 1.60 9.41
C LEU A 347 -0.20 0.95 8.07
N LEU A 348 -0.53 1.57 6.93
CA LEU A 348 -0.15 1.02 5.62
C LEU A 348 1.37 1.01 5.43
N ARG A 349 2.05 2.07 5.89
CA ARG A 349 3.51 2.09 5.93
C ARG A 349 4.08 0.99 6.83
N PHE A 350 3.50 0.77 8.01
CA PHE A 350 3.87 -0.33 8.90
C PHE A 350 3.73 -1.68 8.19
N LEU A 351 2.61 -1.93 7.50
CA LEU A 351 2.40 -3.16 6.74
C LEU A 351 3.45 -3.34 5.64
N ARG A 352 3.66 -2.31 4.80
CA ARG A 352 4.63 -2.34 3.68
C ARG A 352 6.06 -2.62 4.12
N LEU A 353 6.51 -1.95 5.18
CA LEU A 353 7.87 -2.12 5.71
C LEU A 353 8.10 -3.50 6.33
N ASN A 354 7.03 -4.21 6.68
CA ASN A 354 7.10 -5.47 7.42
C ASN A 354 6.48 -6.66 6.67
N LEU A 355 6.20 -6.56 5.37
CA LEU A 355 5.45 -7.59 4.63
C LEU A 355 6.03 -9.00 4.78
N ASP A 356 7.34 -9.15 4.65
CA ASP A 356 7.99 -10.46 4.72
C ASP A 356 7.91 -11.04 6.13
N SER A 357 8.16 -10.22 7.15
CA SER A 357 8.00 -10.59 8.56
C SER A 357 6.55 -10.95 8.88
N LEU A 358 5.57 -10.23 8.36
CA LEU A 358 4.14 -10.48 8.59
C LEU A 358 3.70 -11.79 7.93
N LYS A 359 4.13 -12.07 6.69
CA LYS A 359 3.82 -13.34 6.01
C LYS A 359 4.33 -14.55 6.79
N PHE A 360 5.53 -14.45 7.37
CA PHE A 360 6.13 -15.56 8.11
C PHE A 360 5.62 -15.68 9.55
N ARG A 361 5.56 -14.55 10.28
CA ARG A 361 5.29 -14.53 11.73
C ARG A 361 3.82 -14.35 12.07
N VAL A 362 3.03 -13.77 11.17
CA VAL A 362 1.62 -13.42 11.40
C VAL A 362 0.78 -13.76 10.15
N PRO A 363 0.80 -15.00 9.63
CA PRO A 363 0.16 -15.34 8.36
C PRO A 363 -1.33 -15.01 8.32
N GLN A 364 -1.97 -15.01 9.49
CA GLN A 364 -3.37 -14.64 9.68
C GLN A 364 -3.71 -13.18 9.33
N TYR A 365 -2.72 -12.30 9.12
CA TYR A 365 -2.98 -10.89 8.75
C TYR A 365 -3.79 -10.77 7.45
N THR A 366 -3.66 -11.73 6.53
CA THR A 366 -4.38 -11.77 5.26
C THR A 366 -5.90 -11.86 5.48
N HIS A 367 -6.36 -12.50 6.54
CA HIS A 367 -7.79 -12.57 6.88
C HIS A 367 -8.37 -11.22 7.27
N PHE A 368 -7.57 -10.23 7.65
CA PHE A 368 -8.04 -8.88 7.98
C PHE A 368 -8.19 -7.97 6.74
N PHE A 369 -8.06 -8.50 5.51
CA PHE A 369 -8.21 -7.69 4.31
C PHE A 369 -9.53 -6.89 4.25
N PRO A 370 -10.71 -7.38 4.72
CA PRO A 370 -11.93 -6.57 4.67
C PRO A 370 -11.80 -5.27 5.46
N ASN A 371 -11.10 -5.33 6.59
CA ASN A 371 -10.81 -4.17 7.43
C ASN A 371 -9.82 -3.20 6.78
N LEU A 372 -8.75 -3.71 6.18
CA LEU A 372 -7.78 -2.87 5.46
C LEU A 372 -8.47 -2.15 4.29
N LEU A 373 -9.34 -2.84 3.57
CA LEU A 373 -10.11 -2.26 2.46
C LEU A 373 -11.09 -1.16 2.90
N LYS A 374 -11.49 -1.06 4.18
CA LYS A 374 -12.27 0.09 4.67
C LYS A 374 -11.51 1.40 4.54
N MET A 375 -10.20 1.36 4.79
CA MET A 375 -9.33 2.53 4.68
C MET A 375 -9.19 2.97 3.21
N LEU A 376 -9.03 2.00 2.30
CA LEU A 376 -9.02 2.25 0.87
C LEU A 376 -10.37 2.79 0.39
N ALA A 377 -11.49 2.19 0.81
CA ALA A 377 -12.84 2.65 0.45
C ALA A 377 -13.14 4.06 0.99
N TRP A 378 -12.54 4.41 2.13
CA TRP A 378 -12.68 5.74 2.71
C TRP A 378 -11.79 6.79 2.02
N ASN A 379 -10.50 6.54 1.83
CA ASN A 379 -9.52 7.53 1.37
C ASN A 379 -8.89 7.17 0.01
N SER A 380 -9.70 6.65 -0.91
CA SER A 380 -9.25 5.91 -2.11
C SER A 380 -8.12 6.59 -2.89
N PRO A 381 -8.22 7.85 -3.33
CA PRO A 381 -7.19 8.44 -4.18
C PRO A 381 -5.82 8.59 -3.51
N ALA A 382 -5.77 8.77 -2.19
CA ALA A 382 -4.51 9.00 -1.48
C ALA A 382 -3.79 7.69 -1.11
N LEU A 383 -4.51 6.56 -1.11
CA LEU A 383 -3.98 5.28 -0.66
C LEU A 383 -3.77 4.27 -1.80
N VAL A 384 -4.06 4.64 -3.06
CA VAL A 384 -3.92 3.73 -4.20
C VAL A 384 -2.50 3.16 -4.28
N ASP A 385 -1.47 4.01 -4.27
CA ASP A 385 -0.08 3.58 -4.41
C ASP A 385 0.34 2.62 -3.29
N GLU A 386 -0.08 2.91 -2.05
CA GLU A 386 0.16 2.05 -0.90
C GLU A 386 -0.49 0.67 -1.07
N PHE A 387 -1.71 0.62 -1.64
CA PHE A 387 -2.43 -0.62 -1.88
C PHE A 387 -1.94 -1.38 -3.10
N VAL A 388 -1.40 -0.73 -4.14
CA VAL A 388 -0.77 -1.42 -5.27
C VAL A 388 0.36 -2.34 -4.77
N ASP A 389 1.14 -1.86 -3.79
CA ASP A 389 2.24 -2.65 -3.20
C ASP A 389 1.76 -3.67 -2.17
N LEU A 390 0.71 -3.35 -1.40
CA LEU A 390 0.17 -4.25 -0.37
C LEU A 390 -0.67 -5.40 -0.95
N MET A 391 -1.47 -5.14 -1.99
CA MET A 391 -2.47 -6.07 -2.52
C MET A 391 -1.92 -7.46 -2.84
N PRO A 392 -0.76 -7.61 -3.53
CA PRO A 392 -0.24 -8.94 -3.87
C PRO A 392 0.01 -9.84 -2.65
N SER A 393 0.24 -9.24 -1.48
CA SER A 393 0.46 -9.98 -0.24
C SER A 393 -0.84 -10.49 0.41
N LEU A 394 -1.98 -9.86 0.10
CA LEU A 394 -3.31 -10.25 0.60
C LEU A 394 -3.96 -11.36 -0.25
N VAL A 395 -3.48 -11.54 -1.49
CA VAL A 395 -3.97 -12.57 -2.41
C VAL A 395 -3.35 -13.92 -2.04
N THR A 396 -4.16 -14.79 -1.45
CA THR A 396 -3.81 -16.18 -1.16
C THR A 396 -4.81 -17.12 -1.82
N ALA A 397 -4.46 -18.40 -1.98
CA ALA A 397 -5.40 -19.39 -2.51
C ALA A 397 -6.70 -19.48 -1.68
N GLY A 398 -6.61 -19.30 -0.36
CA GLY A 398 -7.77 -19.35 0.54
C GLY A 398 -8.62 -18.08 0.59
N THR A 399 -8.08 -16.91 0.20
CA THR A 399 -8.77 -15.61 0.29
C THR A 399 -9.13 -15.00 -1.07
N ALA A 400 -8.59 -15.52 -2.17
CA ALA A 400 -8.66 -14.88 -3.49
C ALA A 400 -10.10 -14.62 -3.96
N VAL A 401 -11.00 -15.60 -3.82
CA VAL A 401 -12.40 -15.49 -4.26
C VAL A 401 -13.12 -14.38 -3.49
N GLU A 402 -13.07 -14.43 -2.16
CA GLU A 402 -13.71 -13.43 -1.31
C GLU A 402 -13.12 -12.03 -1.51
N LEU A 403 -11.80 -11.94 -1.72
CA LEU A 403 -11.12 -10.69 -2.02
C LEU A 403 -11.59 -10.11 -3.36
N LEU A 404 -11.76 -10.94 -4.40
CA LEU A 404 -12.32 -10.50 -5.68
C LEU A 404 -13.72 -9.91 -5.52
N HIS A 405 -14.62 -10.61 -4.81
CA HIS A 405 -15.96 -10.08 -4.51
C HIS A 405 -15.88 -8.75 -3.74
N THR A 406 -15.03 -8.68 -2.70
CA THR A 406 -14.90 -7.48 -1.87
C THR A 406 -14.31 -6.28 -2.63
N LEU A 407 -13.41 -6.52 -3.60
CA LEU A 407 -12.91 -5.47 -4.50
C LEU A 407 -14.01 -4.95 -5.43
N LEU A 408 -14.86 -5.83 -5.96
CA LEU A 408 -16.00 -5.44 -6.81
C LEU A 408 -17.06 -4.67 -6.01
N ASP A 409 -17.20 -4.98 -4.73
CA ASP A 409 -18.18 -4.38 -3.82
C ASP A 409 -17.59 -3.21 -3.01
N LEU A 410 -16.37 -2.77 -3.31
CA LEU A 410 -15.72 -1.65 -2.65
C LEU A 410 -16.55 -0.34 -2.69
N PRO A 411 -17.27 -0.03 -3.78
CA PRO A 411 -18.21 1.10 -3.78
C PRO A 411 -19.37 0.93 -2.78
N CYS A 412 -19.88 -0.29 -2.62
CA CYS A 412 -20.91 -0.62 -1.62
C CYS A 412 -20.36 -0.46 -0.19
N LEU A 413 -19.11 -0.88 0.05
CA LEU A 413 -18.41 -0.64 1.31
C LEU A 413 -18.27 0.86 1.60
N SER A 414 -17.83 1.64 0.62
CA SER A 414 -17.71 3.11 0.73
C SER A 414 -19.02 3.78 1.11
N ALA A 415 -20.13 3.38 0.47
CA ALA A 415 -21.47 3.86 0.82
C ALA A 415 -21.84 3.47 2.26
N THR A 416 -21.56 2.24 2.65
CA THR A 416 -21.87 1.70 3.98
C THR A 416 -21.09 2.40 5.09
N LEU A 417 -19.82 2.75 4.87
CA LEU A 417 -19.02 3.53 5.83
C LEU A 417 -19.59 4.94 6.04
N VAL A 418 -20.07 5.58 4.95
CA VAL A 418 -20.77 6.87 5.05
C VAL A 418 -22.06 6.73 5.86
N LEU A 419 -22.83 5.67 5.63
CA LEU A 419 -24.04 5.37 6.39
C LEU A 419 -23.75 5.11 7.87
N GLN A 420 -22.69 4.37 8.19
CA GLN A 420 -22.27 4.11 9.57
C GLN A 420 -22.02 5.40 10.35
N LEU A 421 -21.30 6.36 9.76
CA LEU A 421 -21.02 7.64 10.41
C LEU A 421 -22.26 8.53 10.52
N ARG A 422 -23.10 8.59 9.47
CA ARG A 422 -24.37 9.34 9.50
C ARG A 422 -25.33 8.77 10.53
N ALA A 423 -25.38 7.45 10.67
CA ALA A 423 -26.26 6.80 11.63
C ALA A 423 -25.87 7.12 13.09
N ALA A 424 -24.58 7.32 13.36
CA ALA A 424 -24.06 7.72 14.67
C ALA A 424 -24.31 9.20 14.99
N SER A 425 -24.30 10.08 13.99
CA SER A 425 -24.47 11.53 14.19
C SER A 425 -25.92 12.01 14.19
N LEU A 426 -26.83 11.30 13.50
CA LEU A 426 -28.25 11.62 13.42
C LEU A 426 -29.03 10.60 14.24
N PRO A 427 -29.36 10.82 15.53
CA PRO A 427 -30.26 9.91 16.25
C PRO A 427 -31.64 9.84 15.55
N ILE A 428 -32.43 8.79 15.85
CA ILE A 428 -33.77 8.60 15.26
C ILE A 428 -34.64 9.82 15.63
N ALA A 429 -34.81 10.77 14.70
CA ALA A 429 -35.70 11.91 14.87
C ALA A 429 -37.10 11.58 14.34
N GLU A 430 -38.11 12.21 14.96
CA GLU A 430 -39.54 11.93 14.79
C GLU A 430 -40.05 11.97 13.34
N ALA A 431 -41.17 11.26 13.13
CA ALA A 431 -41.89 11.11 11.88
C ALA A 431 -42.16 12.48 11.21
N GLY A 432 -41.40 12.81 10.16
CA GLY A 432 -41.63 14.05 9.40
C GLY A 432 -40.54 14.44 8.39
N ALA A 433 -39.30 13.97 8.56
CA ALA A 433 -38.24 14.18 7.56
C ALA A 433 -38.26 13.07 6.50
N ARG A 434 -38.13 13.41 5.20
CA ARG A 434 -37.83 12.41 4.16
C ARG A 434 -36.45 11.81 4.46
N GLY A 435 -36.42 10.60 5.01
CA GLY A 435 -35.17 9.87 5.24
C GLY A 435 -34.55 9.42 3.93
N LEU A 436 -33.23 9.30 3.91
CA LEU A 436 -32.53 8.64 2.81
C LEU A 436 -32.82 7.14 2.87
N VAL A 437 -33.30 6.54 1.78
CA VAL A 437 -33.65 5.10 1.73
C VAL A 437 -32.47 4.22 2.20
N PRO A 438 -31.21 4.47 1.80
CA PRO A 438 -30.07 3.68 2.27
C PRO A 438 -29.85 3.78 3.79
N LEU A 439 -30.17 4.93 4.42
CA LEU A 439 -30.00 5.12 5.86
C LEU A 439 -31.08 4.41 6.68
N GLU A 440 -32.31 4.42 6.19
CA GLU A 440 -33.42 3.66 6.77
C GLU A 440 -33.16 2.15 6.66
N ALA A 441 -32.70 1.70 5.49
CA ALA A 441 -32.30 0.31 5.26
C ALA A 441 -31.17 -0.14 6.18
N PHE A 442 -30.15 0.72 6.38
CA PHE A 442 -29.03 0.45 7.30
C PHE A 442 -29.49 0.24 8.74
N ARG A 443 -30.58 0.91 9.16
CA ARG A 443 -31.18 0.78 10.50
C ARG A 443 -32.16 -0.37 10.62
N ASN A 444 -32.71 -0.83 9.50
CA ASN A 444 -33.72 -1.87 9.48
C ASN A 444 -33.12 -3.24 9.82
N PRO A 445 -33.59 -3.93 10.88
CA PRO A 445 -33.09 -5.25 11.26
C PRO A 445 -33.13 -6.29 10.14
N SER A 446 -34.12 -6.22 9.24
CA SER A 446 -34.29 -7.17 8.12
C SER A 446 -33.19 -7.08 7.06
N PHE A 447 -32.52 -5.93 6.94
CA PHE A 447 -31.45 -5.69 5.97
C PHE A 447 -30.09 -5.47 6.62
N ARG A 448 -30.06 -5.29 7.95
CA ARG A 448 -28.85 -4.99 8.73
C ARG A 448 -27.71 -5.97 8.47
N GLY A 449 -28.02 -7.25 8.30
CA GLY A 449 -27.03 -8.30 8.01
C GLY A 449 -26.18 -8.02 6.76
N LEU A 450 -26.78 -7.46 5.70
CA LEU A 450 -26.07 -7.15 4.44
C LEU A 450 -25.01 -6.05 4.66
N PHE A 451 -25.34 -5.03 5.45
CA PHE A 451 -24.40 -3.98 5.80
C PHE A 451 -23.33 -4.45 6.79
N LEU A 452 -23.70 -5.31 7.75
CA LEU A 452 -22.74 -5.89 8.68
C LEU A 452 -21.75 -6.82 7.97
N PHE A 453 -22.19 -7.54 6.93
CA PHE A 453 -21.29 -8.30 6.07
C PHE A 453 -20.22 -7.41 5.44
N LEU A 454 -20.59 -6.26 4.87
CA LEU A 454 -19.61 -5.31 4.34
C LEU A 454 -18.69 -4.74 5.44
N LEU A 455 -19.23 -4.53 6.64
CA LEU A 455 -18.50 -4.01 7.80
C LEU A 455 -17.76 -5.10 8.60
N ARG A 456 -17.70 -6.35 8.13
CA ARG A 456 -17.00 -7.44 8.82
C ARG A 456 -15.54 -7.11 9.05
N THR A 457 -14.96 -7.73 10.07
CA THR A 457 -13.57 -7.49 10.47
C THR A 457 -12.59 -8.49 9.86
N GLU A 458 -13.07 -9.69 9.55
CA GLU A 458 -12.27 -10.81 9.09
C GLU A 458 -12.95 -11.47 7.88
N ALA A 459 -12.13 -12.09 7.05
CA ALA A 459 -12.51 -12.91 5.93
C ALA A 459 -13.09 -14.26 6.40
N GLY A 460 -13.93 -14.87 5.57
CA GLY A 460 -14.48 -16.21 5.82
C GLY A 460 -15.91 -16.42 5.31
N ASP A 461 -16.48 -15.48 4.56
CA ASP A 461 -17.86 -15.59 4.09
C ASP A 461 -18.11 -14.81 2.78
N THR A 462 -19.16 -15.16 2.05
CA THR A 462 -19.66 -14.46 0.85
C THR A 462 -21.05 -13.90 1.08
N ILE A 463 -21.46 -12.90 0.30
CA ILE A 463 -22.75 -12.24 0.49
C ILE A 463 -23.86 -12.88 -0.34
N ASP A 464 -24.93 -13.29 0.34
CA ASP A 464 -26.20 -13.62 -0.29
C ASP A 464 -27.05 -12.35 -0.54
N ARG A 465 -27.95 -12.39 -1.53
CA ARG A 465 -28.91 -11.32 -1.83
C ARG A 465 -28.28 -9.96 -2.20
N LEU A 466 -27.15 -10.00 -2.91
CA LEU A 466 -26.43 -8.81 -3.34
C LEU A 466 -27.25 -7.87 -4.25
N SER A 467 -28.19 -8.39 -5.04
CA SER A 467 -29.15 -7.57 -5.80
C SER A 467 -29.99 -6.67 -4.89
N THR A 468 -30.52 -7.22 -3.79
CA THR A 468 -31.24 -6.45 -2.77
C THR A 468 -30.35 -5.37 -2.17
N LEU A 469 -29.08 -5.68 -1.86
CA LEU A 469 -28.16 -4.67 -1.34
C LEU A 469 -27.95 -3.52 -2.35
N HIS A 470 -27.81 -3.80 -3.63
CA HIS A 470 -27.68 -2.77 -4.67
C HIS A 470 -28.91 -1.89 -4.79
N GLU A 471 -30.11 -2.47 -4.71
CA GLU A 471 -31.38 -1.71 -4.69
C GLU A 471 -31.42 -0.75 -3.50
N LEU A 472 -31.03 -1.22 -2.31
CA LEU A 472 -31.00 -0.40 -1.09
C LEU A 472 -29.93 0.70 -1.15
N LEU A 473 -28.88 0.52 -1.96
CA LEU A 473 -27.78 1.47 -2.14
C LEU A 473 -27.91 2.34 -3.40
N ALA A 474 -29.00 2.25 -4.15
CA ALA A 474 -29.16 2.94 -5.44
C ALA A 474 -28.98 4.47 -5.31
N GLU A 475 -29.57 5.09 -4.27
CA GLU A 475 -29.41 6.53 -3.98
C GLU A 475 -28.01 6.93 -3.50
N ALA A 476 -27.16 5.96 -3.18
CA ALA A 476 -25.79 6.20 -2.75
C ALA A 476 -24.77 6.08 -3.89
N ALA A 477 -25.18 5.56 -5.06
CA ALA A 477 -24.30 5.27 -6.19
C ALA A 477 -23.63 6.54 -6.77
N ASP A 478 -24.28 7.69 -6.67
CA ASP A 478 -23.79 8.98 -7.15
C ASP A 478 -23.02 9.78 -6.09
N TRP A 479 -22.90 9.27 -4.86
CA TRP A 479 -22.19 9.98 -3.80
C TRP A 479 -20.71 10.16 -4.18
N PRO A 480 -20.12 11.36 -4.00
CA PRO A 480 -18.77 11.64 -4.49
C PRO A 480 -17.71 10.66 -4.00
N ARG A 481 -17.85 10.12 -2.78
CA ARG A 481 -16.93 9.12 -2.23
C ARG A 481 -17.10 7.76 -2.89
N VAL A 482 -18.33 7.35 -3.17
CA VAL A 482 -18.66 6.08 -3.83
C VAL A 482 -18.15 6.09 -5.26
N VAL A 483 -18.38 7.18 -6.00
CA VAL A 483 -17.86 7.35 -7.36
C VAL A 483 -16.33 7.34 -7.40
N ARG A 484 -15.65 8.06 -6.49
CA ARG A 484 -14.18 8.03 -6.41
C ARG A 484 -13.63 6.65 -6.03
N CYS A 485 -14.33 5.94 -5.14
CA CYS A 485 -13.98 4.58 -4.78
C CYS A 485 -14.15 3.63 -5.98
N ALA A 486 -15.21 3.78 -6.78
CA ALA A 486 -15.43 2.97 -7.97
C ALA A 486 -14.33 3.14 -9.02
N GLN A 487 -13.77 4.35 -9.16
CA GLN A 487 -12.69 4.66 -10.12
C GLN A 487 -11.38 3.90 -9.83
N ILE A 488 -11.11 3.50 -8.59
CA ILE A 488 -9.87 2.80 -8.24
C ILE A 488 -9.98 1.27 -8.41
N VAL A 489 -11.19 0.71 -8.43
CA VAL A 489 -11.41 -0.74 -8.46
C VAL A 489 -10.77 -1.39 -9.69
N PRO A 490 -10.87 -0.83 -10.92
CA PRO A 490 -10.20 -1.43 -12.09
C PRO A 490 -8.69 -1.62 -11.90
N VAL A 491 -8.03 -0.63 -11.29
CA VAL A 491 -6.58 -0.69 -10.99
C VAL A 491 -6.30 -1.80 -9.98
N MET A 492 -7.07 -1.87 -8.89
CA MET A 492 -6.91 -2.91 -7.88
C MET A 492 -7.17 -4.32 -8.43
N LEU A 493 -8.15 -4.47 -9.32
CA LEU A 493 -8.44 -5.75 -9.98
C LEU A 493 -7.29 -6.18 -10.90
N HIS A 494 -6.65 -5.25 -11.62
CA HIS A 494 -5.44 -5.58 -12.38
C HIS A 494 -4.32 -6.11 -11.48
N VAL A 495 -4.08 -5.46 -10.34
CA VAL A 495 -3.08 -5.92 -9.36
C VAL A 495 -3.47 -7.30 -8.80
N PHE A 496 -4.75 -7.48 -8.44
CA PHE A 496 -5.29 -8.75 -7.95
C PHE A 496 -5.05 -9.90 -8.92
N PHE A 497 -5.48 -9.78 -10.19
CA PHE A 497 -5.35 -10.86 -11.16
C PHE A 497 -3.87 -11.15 -11.50
N ASN A 498 -3.01 -10.13 -11.55
CA ASN A 498 -1.57 -10.33 -11.73
C ASN A 498 -0.91 -11.06 -10.55
N ALA A 499 -1.46 -10.93 -9.34
CA ALA A 499 -1.00 -11.63 -8.16
C ALA A 499 -1.57 -13.06 -8.09
N VAL A 500 -2.87 -13.24 -8.37
CA VAL A 500 -3.56 -14.53 -8.19
C VAL A 500 -3.01 -15.62 -9.09
N ILE A 501 -2.59 -15.29 -10.31
CA ILE A 501 -1.96 -16.23 -11.26
C ILE A 501 -0.69 -16.87 -10.68
N LYS A 502 -0.02 -16.20 -9.73
CA LYS A 502 1.22 -16.72 -9.11
C LYS A 502 0.96 -17.73 -8.00
N VAL A 503 -0.27 -17.78 -7.46
CA VAL A 503 -0.60 -18.57 -6.26
C VAL A 503 -1.77 -19.54 -6.46
N ALA A 504 -2.57 -19.36 -7.52
CA ALA A 504 -3.75 -20.15 -7.77
C ALA A 504 -3.45 -21.49 -8.45
N ASP A 505 -4.16 -22.53 -8.04
CA ASP A 505 -4.25 -23.79 -8.76
C ASP A 505 -5.35 -23.73 -9.83
N GLU A 506 -5.44 -24.79 -10.65
CA GLU A 506 -6.43 -24.85 -11.74
C GLU A 506 -7.88 -24.75 -11.24
N GLN A 507 -8.17 -25.31 -10.05
CA GLN A 507 -9.52 -25.24 -9.46
C GLN A 507 -9.91 -23.82 -9.10
N LEU A 508 -8.99 -23.07 -8.47
CA LEU A 508 -9.22 -21.67 -8.14
C LEU A 508 -9.35 -20.82 -9.42
N LEU A 509 -8.49 -21.03 -10.42
CA LEU A 509 -8.60 -20.29 -11.69
C LEU A 509 -9.92 -20.55 -12.41
N ALA A 510 -10.38 -21.81 -12.43
CA ALA A 510 -11.69 -22.20 -12.94
C ALA A 510 -12.83 -21.48 -12.20
N HIS A 511 -12.77 -21.41 -10.88
CA HIS A 511 -13.76 -20.70 -10.08
C HIS A 511 -13.73 -19.19 -10.32
N LEU A 512 -12.56 -18.57 -10.53
CA LEU A 512 -12.46 -17.14 -10.86
C LEU A 512 -13.11 -16.81 -12.21
N ILE A 513 -13.11 -17.73 -13.19
CA ILE A 513 -13.86 -17.56 -14.44
C ILE A 513 -15.36 -17.48 -14.16
N LEU A 514 -15.89 -18.35 -13.30
CA LEU A 514 -17.29 -18.31 -12.89
C LEU A 514 -17.66 -16.96 -12.28
N VAL A 515 -16.82 -16.47 -11.35
CA VAL A 515 -17.02 -15.17 -10.70
C VAL A 515 -16.98 -14.04 -11.74
N ILE A 516 -16.07 -14.07 -12.72
CA ILE A 516 -16.04 -13.09 -13.81
C ILE A 516 -17.37 -13.04 -14.57
N LEU A 517 -17.91 -14.21 -14.95
CA LEU A 517 -19.15 -14.31 -15.72
C LEU A 517 -20.36 -13.85 -14.89
N GLU A 518 -20.49 -14.35 -13.66
CA GLU A 518 -21.61 -14.03 -12.76
C GLU A 518 -21.61 -12.54 -12.41
N ARG A 519 -20.49 -12.04 -11.90
CA ARG A 519 -20.37 -10.66 -11.39
C ARG A 519 -20.44 -9.63 -12.52
N SER A 520 -20.22 -10.01 -13.79
CA SER A 520 -20.43 -9.11 -14.93
C SER A 520 -21.87 -8.57 -15.03
N SER A 521 -22.85 -9.26 -14.45
CA SER A 521 -24.27 -8.87 -14.46
C SER A 521 -24.70 -8.14 -13.19
N LEU A 522 -23.90 -8.22 -12.13
CA LEU A 522 -24.34 -7.91 -10.77
C LEU A 522 -23.40 -6.88 -10.13
N LEU A 523 -23.31 -5.69 -10.71
CA LEU A 523 -22.51 -4.59 -10.17
C LEU A 523 -23.42 -3.47 -9.68
N LEU A 524 -22.96 -2.69 -8.68
CA LEU A 524 -23.66 -1.46 -8.29
C LEU A 524 -23.71 -0.51 -9.50
N ASN A 525 -24.90 0.02 -9.78
CA ASN A 525 -25.12 0.86 -10.96
C ASN A 525 -24.51 2.27 -10.77
N ILE A 526 -23.23 2.40 -11.13
CA ILE A 526 -22.47 3.65 -11.11
C ILE A 526 -22.07 4.00 -12.54
N PRO A 527 -22.15 5.27 -12.98
CA PRO A 527 -21.73 5.68 -14.31
C PRO A 527 -20.33 5.18 -14.69
N SER A 528 -20.21 4.56 -15.86
CA SER A 528 -18.99 3.96 -16.41
C SER A 528 -18.39 2.78 -15.63
N TYR A 529 -18.83 2.49 -14.41
CA TYR A 529 -18.24 1.44 -13.56
C TYR A 529 -18.34 0.07 -14.21
N SER A 530 -19.54 -0.33 -14.63
CA SER A 530 -19.75 -1.64 -15.30
C SER A 530 -18.87 -1.80 -16.53
N LYS A 531 -18.73 -0.74 -17.35
CA LYS A 531 -17.92 -0.78 -18.57
C LYS A 531 -16.44 -1.00 -18.27
N GLU A 532 -15.90 -0.30 -17.27
CA GLU A 532 -14.50 -0.48 -16.87
C GLU A 532 -14.26 -1.86 -16.26
N ILE A 533 -15.16 -2.36 -15.41
CA ILE A 533 -15.05 -3.72 -14.86
C ILE A 533 -15.12 -4.77 -15.98
N HIS A 534 -16.01 -4.60 -16.95
CA HIS A 534 -16.09 -5.49 -18.11
C HIS A 534 -14.80 -5.53 -18.92
N ARG A 535 -14.12 -4.37 -19.07
CA ARG A 535 -12.81 -4.29 -19.73
C ARG A 535 -11.71 -5.02 -18.95
N VAL A 536 -11.70 -4.90 -17.63
CA VAL A 536 -10.72 -5.62 -16.78
C VAL A 536 -10.97 -7.12 -16.83
N PHE A 537 -12.24 -7.53 -16.69
CA PHE A 537 -12.66 -8.93 -16.77
C PHE A 537 -12.34 -9.56 -18.11
N SER A 538 -12.60 -8.88 -19.22
CA SER A 538 -12.30 -9.40 -20.56
C SER A 538 -10.79 -9.58 -20.77
N CYS A 539 -9.98 -8.64 -20.31
CA CYS A 539 -8.52 -8.71 -20.36
C CYS A 539 -7.99 -9.91 -19.57
N HIS A 540 -8.46 -10.12 -18.34
CA HIS A 540 -7.96 -11.21 -17.50
C HIS A 540 -8.55 -12.57 -17.85
N LEU A 541 -9.80 -12.66 -18.31
CA LEU A 541 -10.35 -13.88 -18.88
C LEU A 541 -9.46 -14.40 -20.01
N LEU A 542 -9.06 -13.52 -20.93
CA LEU A 542 -8.17 -13.86 -22.04
C LEU A 542 -6.81 -14.35 -21.55
N ASN A 543 -6.21 -13.64 -20.58
CA ASN A 543 -4.91 -14.00 -20.02
C ASN A 543 -4.95 -15.35 -19.30
N LEU A 544 -6.00 -15.61 -18.50
CA LEU A 544 -6.18 -16.87 -17.79
C LEU A 544 -6.30 -18.04 -18.76
N CYS A 545 -7.18 -17.94 -19.76
CA CYS A 545 -7.37 -19.00 -20.75
C CYS A 545 -6.14 -19.19 -21.66
N LYS A 546 -5.34 -18.13 -21.88
CA LYS A 546 -4.08 -18.25 -22.61
C LYS A 546 -3.01 -19.01 -21.82
N LEU A 547 -2.93 -18.77 -20.52
CA LEU A 547 -1.99 -19.47 -19.63
C LEU A 547 -2.43 -20.92 -19.37
N HIS A 548 -3.74 -21.15 -19.25
CA HIS A 548 -4.35 -22.45 -18.96
C HIS A 548 -5.53 -22.74 -19.91
N PRO A 549 -5.28 -23.20 -21.14
CA PRO A 549 -6.34 -23.47 -22.12
C PRO A 549 -7.36 -24.53 -21.69
N SER A 550 -6.97 -25.46 -20.80
CA SER A 550 -7.85 -26.49 -20.22
C SER A 550 -9.07 -25.89 -19.50
N LEU A 551 -8.93 -24.68 -18.94
CA LEU A 551 -10.02 -23.98 -18.26
C LEU A 551 -11.25 -23.77 -19.16
N VAL A 552 -11.06 -23.65 -20.47
CA VAL A 552 -12.15 -23.47 -21.43
C VAL A 552 -12.99 -24.73 -21.56
N VAL A 553 -12.37 -25.90 -21.44
CA VAL A 553 -13.07 -27.19 -21.43
C VAL A 553 -13.69 -27.42 -20.06
N ASP A 554 -13.00 -27.08 -18.97
CA ASP A 554 -13.54 -27.22 -17.61
C ASP A 554 -14.78 -26.37 -17.37
N GLN A 555 -14.79 -25.14 -17.89
CA GLN A 555 -15.88 -24.17 -17.75
C GLN A 555 -16.76 -24.07 -18.99
N SER A 556 -16.74 -25.08 -19.87
CA SER A 556 -17.40 -24.98 -21.16
C SER A 556 -18.91 -24.75 -21.03
N HIS A 557 -19.57 -25.38 -20.06
CA HIS A 557 -21.00 -25.21 -19.82
C HIS A 557 -21.36 -23.73 -19.58
N GLU A 558 -20.70 -23.10 -18.62
CA GLU A 558 -20.97 -21.72 -18.20
C GLU A 558 -20.56 -20.70 -19.26
N LEU A 559 -19.44 -20.94 -19.96
CA LEU A 559 -19.01 -20.11 -21.09
C LEU A 559 -20.02 -20.19 -22.25
N LEU A 560 -20.58 -21.37 -22.51
CA LEU A 560 -21.60 -21.59 -23.54
C LEU A 560 -22.93 -20.96 -23.18
N GLU A 561 -23.39 -21.10 -21.94
CA GLU A 561 -24.60 -20.43 -21.45
C GLU A 561 -24.47 -18.91 -21.57
N PHE A 562 -23.32 -18.36 -21.17
CA PHE A 562 -23.04 -16.93 -21.32
C PHE A 562 -23.02 -16.48 -22.78
N ALA A 563 -22.33 -17.24 -23.66
CA ALA A 563 -22.21 -16.91 -25.08
C ALA A 563 -23.52 -17.11 -25.87
N GLY A 564 -24.37 -18.04 -25.43
CA GLY A 564 -25.69 -18.31 -26.00
C GLY A 564 -26.77 -17.30 -25.59
N THR A 565 -26.50 -16.45 -24.59
CA THR A 565 -27.45 -15.45 -24.11
C THR A 565 -27.34 -14.15 -24.92
N THR A 566 -28.28 -13.91 -25.84
CA THR A 566 -28.25 -12.79 -26.80
C THR A 566 -28.21 -11.39 -26.15
N THR A 567 -28.77 -11.21 -24.95
CA THR A 567 -28.72 -9.91 -24.25
C THR A 567 -27.29 -9.50 -23.85
N ASN A 568 -26.37 -10.46 -23.68
CA ASN A 568 -24.97 -10.19 -23.37
C ASN A 568 -24.22 -9.52 -24.54
N VAL A 569 -24.69 -9.70 -25.79
CA VAL A 569 -24.13 -9.03 -26.98
C VAL A 569 -24.15 -7.52 -26.83
N TYR A 570 -25.24 -6.99 -26.25
CA TYR A 570 -25.47 -5.55 -26.14
C TYR A 570 -24.98 -5.00 -24.80
N ASN A 571 -25.28 -5.69 -23.70
CA ASN A 571 -25.03 -5.16 -22.36
C ASN A 571 -23.61 -5.44 -21.84
N LYS A 572 -22.88 -6.36 -22.48
CA LYS A 572 -21.57 -6.87 -22.03
C LYS A 572 -20.61 -7.10 -23.18
N GLU A 573 -20.67 -6.24 -24.19
CA GLU A 573 -19.94 -6.34 -25.46
C GLU A 573 -18.48 -6.82 -25.30
N GLU A 574 -17.72 -6.19 -24.40
CA GLU A 574 -16.29 -6.51 -24.17
C GLU A 574 -16.08 -7.94 -23.65
N ILE A 575 -16.82 -8.36 -22.62
CA ILE A 575 -16.70 -9.73 -22.08
C ILE A 575 -17.21 -10.72 -23.11
N TYR A 576 -18.37 -10.46 -23.71
CA TYR A 576 -18.98 -11.34 -24.71
C TYR A 576 -18.04 -11.64 -25.88
N THR A 577 -17.42 -10.59 -26.43
CA THR A 577 -16.44 -10.73 -27.52
C THR A 577 -15.30 -11.67 -27.12
N HIS A 578 -14.76 -11.53 -25.91
CA HIS A 578 -13.63 -12.35 -25.46
C HIS A 578 -14.05 -13.77 -25.08
N VAL A 579 -15.25 -14.00 -24.52
CA VAL A 579 -15.80 -15.35 -24.29
C VAL A 579 -15.93 -16.10 -25.62
N VAL A 580 -16.56 -15.48 -26.63
CA VAL A 580 -16.70 -16.07 -27.97
C VAL A 580 -15.34 -16.34 -28.61
N TRP A 581 -14.40 -15.41 -28.47
CA TRP A 581 -13.04 -15.58 -28.97
C TRP A 581 -12.34 -16.78 -28.31
N VAL A 582 -12.41 -16.89 -26.97
CA VAL A 582 -11.79 -17.96 -26.17
C VAL A 582 -12.37 -19.32 -26.54
N LEU A 583 -13.70 -19.43 -26.69
CA LEU A 583 -14.37 -20.65 -27.16
C LEU A 583 -13.88 -21.04 -28.56
N GLY A 584 -13.86 -20.08 -29.48
CA GLY A 584 -13.38 -20.28 -30.84
C GLY A 584 -11.89 -20.64 -30.90
N GLU A 585 -11.07 -20.13 -29.99
CA GLU A 585 -9.63 -20.38 -29.96
C GLU A 585 -9.30 -21.74 -29.35
N TYR A 586 -9.78 -22.01 -28.13
CA TYR A 586 -9.26 -23.10 -27.29
C TYR A 586 -10.11 -24.36 -27.24
N LEU A 587 -11.35 -24.37 -27.75
CA LEU A 587 -12.10 -25.63 -27.95
C LEU A 587 -11.49 -26.44 -29.09
N SER A 588 -10.39 -27.12 -28.79
CA SER A 588 -9.58 -27.92 -29.71
C SER A 588 -8.92 -29.07 -28.98
N VAL A 589 -8.85 -30.24 -29.62
CA VAL A 589 -8.12 -31.42 -29.11
C VAL A 589 -6.63 -31.11 -28.92
N SER A 590 -6.09 -30.16 -29.68
CA SER A 590 -4.70 -29.70 -29.55
C SER A 590 -4.44 -28.88 -28.27
N CYS A 591 -5.49 -28.29 -27.69
CA CYS A 591 -5.41 -27.51 -26.46
C CYS A 591 -5.71 -28.36 -25.23
N ASP A 592 -6.71 -29.24 -25.33
CA ASP A 592 -7.06 -30.21 -24.29
C ASP A 592 -7.63 -31.48 -24.92
N SER A 593 -7.06 -32.62 -24.55
CA SER A 593 -7.47 -33.94 -25.05
C SER A 593 -8.92 -34.33 -24.73
N ARG A 594 -9.53 -33.72 -23.70
CA ARG A 594 -10.93 -33.94 -23.30
C ARG A 594 -11.92 -33.22 -24.22
N CYS A 595 -11.45 -32.30 -25.07
CA CYS A 595 -12.30 -31.60 -26.02
C CYS A 595 -12.92 -32.60 -27.02
N SER A 596 -14.24 -32.74 -26.99
CA SER A 596 -14.97 -33.69 -27.84
C SER A 596 -15.60 -32.99 -29.06
N VAL A 597 -15.84 -33.77 -30.12
CA VAL A 597 -16.59 -33.29 -31.29
C VAL A 597 -17.99 -32.81 -30.90
N ASN A 598 -18.63 -33.48 -29.93
CA ASN A 598 -19.93 -33.06 -29.40
C ASN A 598 -19.87 -31.65 -28.80
N LEU A 599 -18.83 -31.36 -28.01
CA LEU A 599 -18.65 -30.04 -27.40
C LEU A 599 -18.43 -28.95 -28.46
N ILE A 600 -17.61 -29.23 -29.48
CA ILE A 600 -17.38 -28.32 -30.61
C ILE A 600 -18.70 -28.04 -31.35
N THR A 601 -19.50 -29.07 -31.61
CA THR A 601 -20.80 -28.94 -32.27
C THR A 601 -21.78 -28.14 -31.44
N SER A 602 -21.92 -28.44 -30.14
CA SER A 602 -22.79 -27.67 -29.24
C SER A 602 -22.39 -26.19 -29.17
N CYS A 603 -21.09 -25.91 -29.12
CA CYS A 603 -20.59 -24.53 -29.18
C CYS A 603 -20.94 -23.84 -30.49
N PHE A 604 -20.72 -24.52 -31.61
CA PHE A 604 -21.05 -23.98 -32.92
C PHE A 604 -22.54 -23.64 -33.02
N GLU A 605 -23.42 -24.53 -32.54
CA GLU A 605 -24.87 -24.35 -32.59
C GLU A 605 -25.35 -23.18 -31.74
N ALA A 606 -24.80 -23.01 -30.54
CA ALA A 606 -25.12 -21.87 -29.69
C ALA A 606 -24.69 -20.54 -30.35
N LEU A 607 -23.47 -20.47 -30.88
CA LEU A 607 -22.97 -19.26 -31.55
C LEU A 607 -23.72 -18.97 -32.87
N GLU A 608 -24.08 -20.01 -33.62
CA GLU A 608 -24.88 -19.89 -34.85
C GLU A 608 -26.27 -19.32 -34.54
N ALA A 609 -26.92 -19.81 -33.48
CA ALA A 609 -28.23 -19.33 -33.05
C ALA A 609 -28.19 -17.84 -32.70
N VAL A 610 -27.21 -17.40 -31.89
CA VAL A 610 -27.06 -15.98 -31.54
C VAL A 610 -26.73 -15.12 -32.75
N LEU A 611 -25.78 -15.56 -33.59
CA LEU A 611 -25.41 -14.81 -34.80
C LEU A 611 -26.61 -14.67 -35.75
N PHE A 612 -27.40 -15.72 -35.91
CA PHE A 612 -28.63 -15.66 -36.70
C PHE A 612 -29.65 -14.69 -36.08
N GLU A 613 -29.87 -14.76 -34.77
CA GLU A 613 -30.81 -13.88 -34.06
C GLU A 613 -30.45 -12.41 -34.25
N ILE A 614 -29.20 -12.02 -34.00
CA ILE A 614 -28.78 -10.60 -34.08
C ILE A 614 -28.67 -10.07 -35.52
N THR A 615 -28.53 -10.93 -36.52
CA THR A 615 -28.46 -10.53 -37.94
C THR A 615 -29.77 -10.71 -38.72
N SER A 616 -30.76 -11.36 -38.12
CA SER A 616 -32.08 -11.58 -38.72
C SER A 616 -33.20 -10.78 -38.06
N SER A 617 -33.00 -10.33 -36.81
CA SER A 617 -33.95 -9.49 -36.08
C SER A 617 -33.61 -8.00 -36.19
N THR A 618 -34.65 -7.15 -36.17
CA THR A 618 -34.48 -5.72 -35.89
C THR A 618 -34.03 -5.53 -34.43
N PRO A 619 -33.09 -4.62 -34.14
CA PRO A 619 -32.67 -4.33 -32.77
C PRO A 619 -33.88 -4.01 -31.88
N PRO A 620 -33.84 -4.36 -30.59
CA PRO A 620 -34.91 -4.03 -29.65
C PRO A 620 -35.18 -2.51 -29.65
N SER A 621 -36.45 -2.11 -29.51
CA SER A 621 -36.89 -0.71 -29.63
C SER A 621 -36.07 0.24 -28.74
N GLY A 622 -35.26 1.11 -29.36
CA GLY A 622 -34.38 2.06 -28.65
C GLY A 622 -32.98 1.53 -28.30
N GLY A 623 -32.64 0.30 -28.68
CA GLY A 623 -31.32 -0.31 -28.49
C GLY A 623 -30.33 0.01 -29.63
N SER A 624 -29.04 0.00 -29.31
CA SER A 624 -27.95 0.12 -30.30
C SER A 624 -27.81 -1.16 -31.13
N CYS A 625 -27.30 -1.02 -32.37
CA CYS A 625 -26.89 -2.18 -33.16
C CYS A 625 -25.79 -2.98 -32.44
N PRO A 626 -25.65 -4.30 -32.68
CA PRO A 626 -24.50 -5.05 -32.22
C PRO A 626 -23.21 -4.43 -32.74
N ALA A 627 -22.17 -4.42 -31.91
CA ALA A 627 -20.88 -3.92 -32.35
C ALA A 627 -20.30 -4.78 -33.48
N PRO A 628 -19.69 -4.18 -34.52
CA PRO A 628 -19.11 -4.92 -35.67
C PRO A 628 -18.06 -5.94 -35.23
N ARG A 629 -17.31 -5.62 -34.19
CA ARG A 629 -16.31 -6.50 -33.57
C ARG A 629 -16.93 -7.79 -33.02
N VAL A 630 -18.14 -7.73 -32.46
CA VAL A 630 -18.84 -8.91 -31.96
C VAL A 630 -19.22 -9.83 -33.11
N ILE A 631 -19.80 -9.29 -34.19
CA ILE A 631 -20.24 -10.06 -35.36
C ILE A 631 -19.03 -10.74 -36.03
N THR A 632 -17.95 -9.99 -36.28
CA THR A 632 -16.73 -10.54 -36.88
C THR A 632 -16.05 -11.59 -36.01
N THR A 633 -16.15 -11.46 -34.68
CA THR A 633 -15.62 -12.45 -33.72
C THR A 633 -16.45 -13.72 -33.71
N LEU A 634 -17.79 -13.62 -33.72
CA LEU A 634 -18.70 -14.76 -33.88
C LEU A 634 -18.43 -15.54 -35.16
N MET A 635 -18.35 -14.84 -36.30
CA MET A 635 -18.03 -15.44 -37.60
C MET A 635 -16.67 -16.16 -37.58
N SER A 636 -15.65 -15.53 -36.98
CA SER A 636 -14.32 -16.12 -36.87
C SER A 636 -14.29 -17.34 -35.95
N ALA A 637 -14.99 -17.30 -34.82
CA ALA A 637 -15.10 -18.42 -33.89
C ALA A 637 -15.81 -19.62 -34.53
N MET A 638 -16.94 -19.38 -35.21
CA MET A 638 -17.67 -20.42 -35.95
C MET A 638 -16.80 -21.04 -37.07
N ALA A 639 -16.05 -20.23 -37.82
CA ALA A 639 -15.15 -20.73 -38.86
C ALA A 639 -14.00 -21.59 -38.27
N LYS A 640 -13.45 -21.20 -37.11
CA LYS A 640 -12.45 -22.00 -36.38
C LYS A 640 -13.02 -23.34 -35.93
N LEU A 641 -14.20 -23.34 -35.30
CA LEU A 641 -14.88 -24.57 -34.88
C LEU A 641 -15.20 -25.49 -36.07
N ALA A 642 -15.70 -24.94 -37.18
CA ALA A 642 -15.96 -25.70 -38.41
C ALA A 642 -14.69 -26.26 -39.07
N SER A 643 -13.55 -25.57 -38.95
CA SER A 643 -12.27 -26.11 -39.42
C SER A 643 -11.77 -27.31 -38.60
N ARG A 644 -12.30 -27.51 -37.39
CA ARG A 644 -11.99 -28.64 -36.50
C ARG A 644 -13.00 -29.78 -36.62
N SER A 645 -14.23 -29.47 -37.03
CA SER A 645 -15.30 -30.43 -37.31
C SER A 645 -15.91 -30.15 -38.68
N HIS A 646 -15.41 -30.85 -39.71
CA HIS A 646 -15.69 -30.55 -41.11
C HIS A 646 -17.19 -30.65 -41.49
N ASP A 647 -17.98 -31.42 -40.74
CA ASP A 647 -19.43 -31.53 -40.95
C ASP A 647 -20.17 -30.19 -40.75
N LEU A 648 -19.55 -29.23 -40.05
CA LEU A 648 -20.09 -27.90 -39.80
C LEU A 648 -19.76 -26.89 -40.92
N ILE A 649 -18.79 -27.18 -41.78
CA ILE A 649 -18.34 -26.26 -42.86
C ILE A 649 -19.50 -25.81 -43.77
N PRO A 650 -20.42 -26.69 -44.23
CA PRO A 650 -21.52 -26.26 -45.08
C PRO A 650 -22.44 -25.24 -44.41
N ARG A 651 -22.69 -25.36 -43.10
CA ARG A 651 -23.58 -24.46 -42.32
C ARG A 651 -23.02 -23.04 -42.26
N VAL A 652 -21.77 -22.90 -41.80
CA VAL A 652 -21.12 -21.58 -41.73
C VAL A 652 -20.91 -20.99 -43.13
N SER A 653 -20.56 -21.80 -44.13
CA SER A 653 -20.37 -21.32 -45.51
C SER A 653 -21.64 -20.74 -46.11
N LEU A 654 -22.80 -21.33 -45.78
CA LEU A 654 -24.10 -20.82 -46.22
C LEU A 654 -24.38 -19.44 -45.63
N PHE A 655 -24.14 -19.24 -44.34
CA PHE A 655 -24.27 -17.91 -43.70
C PHE A 655 -23.33 -16.88 -44.34
N LEU A 656 -22.03 -17.20 -44.42
CA LEU A 656 -21.03 -16.27 -44.98
C LEU A 656 -21.32 -15.91 -46.45
N SER A 657 -21.84 -16.85 -47.25
CA SER A 657 -22.22 -16.58 -48.63
C SER A 657 -23.41 -15.62 -48.75
N LYS A 658 -24.33 -15.62 -47.78
CA LYS A 658 -25.49 -14.71 -47.73
C LYS A 658 -25.07 -13.28 -47.40
N LEU A 659 -24.04 -13.08 -46.58
CA LEU A 659 -23.50 -11.72 -46.28
C LEU A 659 -23.12 -10.94 -47.54
N ARG A 660 -22.62 -11.63 -48.58
CA ARG A 660 -22.30 -11.02 -49.88
C ARG A 660 -23.51 -10.42 -50.60
N THR A 661 -24.70 -10.94 -50.34
CA THR A 661 -25.95 -10.41 -50.92
C THR A 661 -26.48 -9.20 -50.15
N VAL A 662 -26.03 -9.01 -48.90
CA VAL A 662 -26.45 -7.90 -48.03
C VAL A 662 -25.91 -6.56 -48.56
N THR A 663 -24.65 -6.50 -49.01
CA THR A 663 -24.07 -5.28 -49.62
C THR A 663 -24.71 -4.86 -50.93
N ARG A 664 -25.42 -5.77 -51.61
CA ARG A 664 -26.19 -5.45 -52.83
C ARG A 664 -27.59 -4.89 -52.53
N GLY A 665 -28.07 -5.03 -51.29
CA GLY A 665 -29.43 -4.66 -50.86
C GLY A 665 -29.57 -3.30 -50.17
N GLY A 666 -28.46 -2.62 -49.84
CA GLY A 666 -28.46 -1.34 -49.10
C GLY A 666 -28.24 -1.51 -47.59
N SER A 667 -28.65 -0.50 -46.80
CA SER A 667 -28.54 -0.47 -45.34
C SER A 667 -29.29 -1.65 -44.68
N VAL A 668 -28.70 -2.21 -43.61
CA VAL A 668 -29.24 -3.38 -42.89
C VAL A 668 -29.64 -2.97 -41.48
N ALA A 669 -30.74 -3.52 -40.97
CA ALA A 669 -31.28 -3.14 -39.67
C ALA A 669 -30.34 -3.37 -38.47
N TRP A 670 -29.36 -4.26 -38.61
CA TRP A 670 -28.40 -4.62 -37.55
C TRP A 670 -27.02 -3.96 -37.71
N CYS A 671 -26.82 -3.12 -38.73
CA CYS A 671 -25.57 -2.37 -38.92
C CYS A 671 -25.89 -0.95 -39.37
N ALA A 672 -25.67 0.02 -38.48
CA ALA A 672 -25.99 1.42 -38.75
C ALA A 672 -24.97 2.11 -39.67
N ASP A 673 -23.69 1.73 -39.54
CA ASP A 673 -22.59 2.34 -40.30
C ASP A 673 -22.21 1.49 -41.53
N GLU A 674 -21.93 2.15 -42.65
CA GLU A 674 -21.57 1.49 -43.92
C GLU A 674 -20.12 0.98 -43.92
N GLU A 675 -19.18 1.70 -43.28
CA GLU A 675 -17.78 1.24 -43.19
C GLU A 675 -17.68 -0.03 -42.35
N ASP A 676 -18.37 -0.04 -41.21
CA ASP A 676 -18.54 -1.22 -40.37
C ASP A 676 -19.14 -2.40 -41.13
N LEU A 677 -20.19 -2.18 -41.94
CA LEU A 677 -20.80 -3.23 -42.76
C LEU A 677 -19.82 -3.80 -43.79
N VAL A 678 -19.03 -2.93 -44.43
CA VAL A 678 -17.97 -3.35 -45.37
C VAL A 678 -16.92 -4.20 -44.66
N SER A 679 -16.52 -3.84 -43.44
CA SER A 679 -15.54 -4.61 -42.65
C SER A 679 -16.05 -6.02 -42.33
N ILE A 680 -17.32 -6.14 -41.92
CA ILE A 680 -17.98 -7.41 -41.60
C ILE A 680 -18.04 -8.30 -42.85
N VAL A 681 -18.47 -7.74 -43.98
CA VAL A 681 -18.62 -8.49 -45.23
C VAL A 681 -17.26 -8.93 -45.77
N THR A 682 -16.26 -8.05 -45.75
CA THR A 682 -14.89 -8.36 -46.14
C THR A 682 -14.36 -9.54 -45.33
N ARG A 683 -14.53 -9.49 -43.99
CA ARG A 683 -14.14 -10.58 -43.12
C ARG A 683 -14.89 -11.88 -43.43
N GLY A 684 -16.17 -11.79 -43.76
CA GLY A 684 -16.98 -12.94 -44.15
C GLY A 684 -16.52 -13.59 -45.45
N GLU A 685 -16.13 -12.79 -46.44
CA GLU A 685 -15.60 -13.28 -47.72
C GLU A 685 -14.24 -13.98 -47.54
N GLU A 686 -13.35 -13.43 -46.70
CA GLU A 686 -12.08 -14.06 -46.35
C GLU A 686 -12.29 -15.46 -45.74
N LEU A 687 -13.15 -15.55 -44.71
CA LEU A 687 -13.45 -16.80 -44.03
C LEU A 687 -14.12 -17.82 -44.97
N TRP A 688 -15.07 -17.35 -45.80
CA TRP A 688 -15.72 -18.20 -46.78
C TRP A 688 -14.74 -18.75 -47.83
N SER A 689 -13.79 -17.92 -48.28
CA SER A 689 -12.74 -18.32 -49.21
C SER A 689 -11.83 -19.38 -48.61
N LEU A 690 -11.41 -19.21 -47.35
CA LEU A 690 -10.56 -20.17 -46.63
C LEU A 690 -11.25 -21.54 -46.47
N LEU A 691 -12.53 -21.55 -46.08
CA LEU A 691 -13.29 -22.75 -45.77
C LEU A 691 -13.58 -23.64 -47.00
N LYS A 692 -13.41 -23.13 -48.23
CA LYS A 692 -13.48 -23.95 -49.46
C LYS A 692 -12.37 -25.00 -49.54
N THR A 693 -11.28 -24.79 -48.81
CA THR A 693 -10.14 -25.69 -48.73
C THR A 693 -9.94 -26.12 -47.27
N PRO A 694 -10.65 -27.15 -46.77
CA PRO A 694 -10.68 -27.50 -45.35
C PRO A 694 -9.29 -27.70 -44.73
N GLY A 695 -8.36 -28.37 -45.43
CA GLY A 695 -6.99 -28.56 -44.93
C GLY A 695 -6.20 -27.25 -44.77
N VAL A 696 -6.40 -26.28 -45.67
CA VAL A 696 -5.79 -24.96 -45.55
C VAL A 696 -6.45 -24.18 -44.42
N ALA A 697 -7.79 -24.21 -44.35
CA ALA A 697 -8.56 -23.57 -43.28
C ALA A 697 -8.12 -24.07 -41.89
N GLN A 698 -7.97 -25.38 -41.71
CA GLN A 698 -7.48 -25.96 -40.46
C GLN A 698 -6.07 -25.46 -40.12
N SER A 699 -5.15 -25.39 -41.09
CA SER A 699 -3.79 -24.91 -40.85
C SER A 699 -3.69 -23.40 -40.54
N VAL A 700 -4.57 -22.58 -41.11
CA VAL A 700 -4.57 -21.12 -40.95
C VAL A 700 -5.36 -20.69 -39.73
N LEU A 701 -6.54 -21.27 -39.51
CA LEU A 701 -7.45 -20.92 -38.42
C LEU A 701 -7.14 -21.67 -37.12
N THR A 702 -6.45 -22.81 -37.22
CA THR A 702 -6.04 -23.64 -36.08
C THR A 702 -4.55 -24.02 -36.20
N PRO A 703 -3.63 -23.04 -36.20
CA PRO A 703 -2.21 -23.32 -36.39
C PRO A 703 -1.65 -24.21 -35.26
N PRO A 704 -0.77 -25.18 -35.57
CA PRO A 704 -0.04 -25.95 -34.57
C PRO A 704 0.80 -25.05 -33.64
N SER A 705 0.98 -25.46 -32.38
CA SER A 705 1.67 -24.70 -31.33
C SER A 705 3.13 -24.35 -31.59
N TYR A 706 3.79 -24.98 -32.58
CA TYR A 706 5.17 -24.63 -33.00
C TYR A 706 5.22 -23.52 -34.07
N ILE A 707 4.09 -23.14 -34.66
CA ILE A 707 4.00 -22.07 -35.68
C ILE A 707 3.75 -20.69 -35.02
N THR A 708 3.26 -20.67 -33.78
CA THR A 708 2.93 -19.46 -33.01
C THR A 708 4.15 -18.75 -32.40
N GLU A 709 5.38 -19.19 -32.65
CA GLU A 709 6.61 -18.45 -32.27
C GLU A 709 6.72 -17.11 -33.04
N PRO A 710 7.21 -16.04 -32.40
CA PRO A 710 7.21 -14.65 -32.94
C PRO A 710 8.07 -14.45 -34.20
N ARG A 711 8.71 -15.49 -34.73
CA ARG A 711 9.38 -15.47 -36.04
C ARG A 711 8.40 -15.34 -37.20
N TRP A 712 7.11 -15.61 -37.01
CA TRP A 712 6.13 -15.73 -38.08
C TRP A 712 4.98 -14.71 -38.04
N HIS A 713 4.86 -13.91 -36.96
CA HIS A 713 3.78 -12.92 -36.75
C HIS A 713 4.33 -11.64 -36.11
N ARG A 714 4.12 -10.47 -36.74
CA ARG A 714 4.55 -9.16 -36.21
C ARG A 714 3.41 -8.31 -35.64
N ASP A 715 2.17 -8.80 -35.73
CA ASP A 715 0.99 -8.05 -35.30
C ASP A 715 -0.04 -9.00 -34.67
N THR A 716 -0.41 -8.73 -33.41
CA THR A 716 -1.31 -9.57 -32.60
C THR A 716 -2.75 -9.61 -33.10
N ASN A 717 -3.11 -8.71 -34.02
CA ASN A 717 -4.46 -8.60 -34.60
C ASN A 717 -4.59 -9.24 -36.00
N MET A 718 -3.50 -9.75 -36.58
CA MET A 718 -3.49 -10.37 -37.92
C MET A 718 -3.30 -11.89 -37.83
N ALA A 719 -4.29 -12.65 -38.28
CA ALA A 719 -4.32 -14.11 -38.21
C ALA A 719 -3.53 -14.84 -39.33
N MET A 720 -2.67 -14.18 -40.10
CA MET A 720 -2.03 -14.77 -41.28
C MET A 720 -0.50 -14.76 -41.22
N PRO A 721 0.18 -15.93 -41.33
CA PRO A 721 1.59 -16.00 -41.67
C PRO A 721 1.80 -15.56 -43.14
N LEU A 722 2.78 -14.69 -43.38
CA LEU A 722 3.09 -14.06 -44.69
C LEU A 722 3.30 -15.04 -45.88
N ARG A 723 3.46 -16.35 -45.65
CA ARG A 723 3.66 -17.35 -46.71
C ARG A 723 2.39 -17.92 -47.33
N PHE A 724 1.20 -17.63 -46.77
CA PHE A 724 -0.07 -18.15 -47.30
C PHE A 724 -0.92 -17.12 -48.07
N LEU A 725 -0.38 -15.92 -48.32
CA LEU A 725 -1.02 -14.97 -49.24
C LEU A 725 -0.99 -15.53 -50.67
N PRO A 726 -2.14 -15.69 -51.35
CA PRO A 726 -2.15 -15.98 -52.77
C PRO A 726 -1.44 -14.83 -53.52
N LYS A 727 -0.57 -15.17 -54.47
CA LYS A 727 0.32 -14.27 -55.22
C LYS A 727 -0.36 -13.19 -56.08
N THR A 728 -1.64 -12.87 -55.86
CA THR A 728 -2.43 -12.03 -56.79
C THR A 728 -2.93 -10.72 -56.23
N SER A 729 -2.54 -10.28 -55.04
CA SER A 729 -2.97 -8.97 -54.52
C SER A 729 -1.87 -8.25 -53.75
N ILE A 730 -0.77 -7.91 -54.45
CA ILE A 730 0.11 -6.82 -54.08
C ILE A 730 -0.29 -5.63 -54.93
N VAL A 731 -1.29 -4.84 -54.53
CA VAL A 731 -1.38 -3.39 -54.81
C VAL A 731 -2.39 -2.76 -53.83
N PHE A 732 -2.01 -1.64 -53.20
CA PHE A 732 -2.80 -0.70 -52.37
C PHE A 732 -3.15 -1.19 -50.94
N CYS A 733 -2.92 -0.47 -49.83
CA CYS A 733 -2.48 0.90 -49.56
C CYS A 733 -1.74 0.94 -48.21
N PHE A 734 -0.57 1.60 -48.18
CA PHE A 734 -0.16 2.44 -47.05
C PHE A 734 -0.96 3.75 -47.15
N ALA A 735 -1.67 4.16 -46.09
CA ALA A 735 -1.83 5.56 -45.66
C ALA A 735 -2.93 5.69 -44.57
N ASN A 736 -2.53 6.32 -43.46
CA ASN A 736 -3.27 6.76 -42.26
C ASN A 736 -3.74 5.71 -41.26
#